data_AF-A0A2U3P323-F1
#
_entry.id   AF-A0A2U3P323-F1
#
_cell.length_a   1.000
_cell.length_b   1.000
_cell.length_c   1.000
_cell.angle_alpha   90.00
_cell.angle_beta   90.00
_cell.angle_gamma   90.00
#
_symmetry.space_group_name_H-M   'P 1'
#
loop_
_entity.id
_entity.type
_entity.pdbx_description
1 polymer ?
#
loop_
_entity_poly.entity_id
_entity_poly.type
_entity_poly.pdbx_seq_one_letter_code
_entity_poly.pdbx_strand_id
1 'polypeptide(L)'
;VALAAIRRVARNPQLRMLMAACTAYYIGAFSYFVLLITFAFAAGGAAAVGAATLLAALPAGLVGLLAAPLTTSAHPQLHLAIGIGCRGLAMVAIIVAVLSGAPVSVVLVLVTVDSVASAAVRPLHGALVIRLSGTAAEGAAGNAVTSSLVSAIALAGPALAGLAFEFLGVAWAFALPATVFAAGVVAALLIRMPRADDFRTRAPAPGRSARSQVRLLGAGFRGIIASRPASAATVLFAVNVIVLGVWYVACASVADDRLHLGADGVATIMTVDAAGGLLGALATLSIVGRRGLARVLCGALLGLAVVFASLGATTSSAVGLAAAAGLGAAGAVAYAIAPTLVQRSVARATMVPAVATLQGLYPVGIAAGAIIAPLLIGPFGVPATLGIVGGAAGLISLLAWPRLRHADELSSDEAAKLGVIRATTMLAPLPALALEQLARAATRLTLPAGCEVIRQGDRGDRFYMIAAGVADVAVDGRRTATLGPGGSFGEIALLDDVPRSSTVTAREDLDLIAVERAEFLSALSDDSASGGRLGQIARTRMATLPVAERLVELNRDTTLSSRAACELLAPQPPMAAMRAEELRQLADSARVLVAADGAVIIREGDYGDTYYVILDGAAQVYEGDLMIRELRPGDGFGELAILRDVPRTATVRALGSTTLLAVDREAFQRAGQTG
;
A
#
# COMPACT_ATOMS: atom_id res chain seq x y z
N VAL A 1 -14.53 -2.06 -4.73
CA VAL A 1 -13.95 -0.73 -4.42
C VAL A 1 -14.17 0.30 -5.53
N ALA A 2 -13.77 0.05 -6.79
CA ALA A 2 -13.87 1.04 -7.88
C ALA A 2 -15.30 1.55 -8.18
N LEU A 3 -16.31 0.67 -8.24
CA LEU A 3 -17.72 1.06 -8.43
C LEU A 3 -18.26 1.97 -7.31
N ALA A 4 -17.81 1.78 -6.07
CA ALA A 4 -18.20 2.63 -4.95
C ALA A 4 -17.57 4.02 -5.04
N ALA A 5 -16.30 4.12 -5.48
CA ALA A 5 -15.64 5.39 -5.73
C ALA A 5 -16.31 6.18 -6.87
N ILE A 6 -16.65 5.50 -7.98
CA ILE A 6 -17.38 6.10 -9.11
C ILE A 6 -18.74 6.62 -8.66
N ARG A 7 -19.52 5.82 -7.92
CA ARG A 7 -20.83 6.26 -7.39
C ARG A 7 -20.72 7.46 -6.45
N ARG A 8 -19.65 7.54 -5.64
CA ARG A 8 -19.40 8.70 -4.75
C ARG A 8 -19.10 9.97 -5.54
N VAL A 9 -18.18 9.89 -6.51
CA VAL A 9 -17.86 11.03 -7.40
C VAL A 9 -19.08 11.46 -8.22
N ALA A 10 -19.89 10.51 -8.68
CA ALA A 10 -21.10 10.78 -9.46
C ALA A 10 -22.19 11.55 -8.68
N ARG A 11 -22.18 11.51 -7.33
CA ARG A 11 -23.12 12.25 -6.50
C ARG A 11 -22.76 13.73 -6.33
N ASN A 12 -21.49 14.09 -6.51
CA ASN A 12 -21.03 15.47 -6.39
C ASN A 12 -20.93 16.12 -7.78
N PRO A 13 -21.82 17.08 -8.11
CA PRO A 13 -21.86 17.66 -9.45
C PRO A 13 -20.57 18.42 -9.81
N GLN A 14 -19.88 19.01 -8.82
CA GLN A 14 -18.63 19.73 -9.04
C GLN A 14 -17.47 18.79 -9.33
N LEU A 15 -17.38 17.67 -8.58
CA LEU A 15 -16.38 16.65 -8.87
C LEU A 15 -16.64 15.97 -10.21
N ARG A 16 -17.90 15.72 -10.61
CA ARG A 16 -18.19 15.23 -11.97
C ARG A 16 -17.68 16.18 -13.04
N MET A 17 -17.88 17.48 -12.85
CA MET A 17 -17.46 18.47 -13.83
C MET A 17 -15.93 18.57 -13.89
N LEU A 18 -15.25 18.48 -12.75
CA LEU A 18 -13.79 18.34 -12.69
C LEU A 18 -13.31 17.08 -13.41
N MET A 19 -13.97 15.93 -13.19
CA MET A 19 -13.64 14.69 -13.88
C MET A 19 -13.84 14.83 -15.39
N ALA A 20 -14.92 15.48 -15.85
CA ALA A 20 -15.15 15.74 -17.27
C ALA A 20 -14.05 16.63 -17.89
N ALA A 21 -13.67 17.72 -17.22
CA ALA A 21 -12.56 18.57 -17.65
C ALA A 21 -11.23 17.79 -17.71
N CYS A 22 -10.99 16.92 -16.72
CA CYS A 22 -9.81 16.07 -16.63
C CYS A 22 -9.79 15.00 -17.73
N THR A 23 -10.92 14.32 -17.99
CA THR A 23 -11.09 13.36 -19.08
C THR A 23 -10.77 14.01 -20.42
N ALA A 24 -11.35 15.19 -20.68
CA ALA A 24 -11.08 15.94 -21.88
C ALA A 24 -9.58 16.29 -22.01
N TYR A 25 -8.99 16.83 -20.95
CA TYR A 25 -7.56 17.15 -20.94
C TYR A 25 -6.68 15.93 -21.28
N TYR A 26 -6.91 14.78 -20.64
CA TYR A 26 -6.08 13.60 -20.88
C TYR A 26 -6.32 13.00 -22.27
N ILE A 27 -7.56 12.94 -22.77
CA ILE A 27 -7.83 12.43 -24.13
C ILE A 27 -7.07 13.28 -25.13
N GLY A 28 -7.22 14.62 -25.04
CA GLY A 28 -6.51 15.54 -25.92
C GLY A 28 -4.99 15.44 -25.78
N ALA A 29 -4.45 15.28 -24.58
CA ALA A 29 -3.01 15.18 -24.36
C ALA A 29 -2.40 13.89 -24.95
N PHE A 30 -3.02 12.73 -24.72
CA PHE A 30 -2.53 11.46 -25.25
C PHE A 30 -2.70 11.37 -26.77
N SER A 31 -3.83 11.83 -27.32
CA SER A 31 -4.02 11.83 -28.77
C SER A 31 -3.07 12.81 -29.46
N TYR A 32 -2.91 14.02 -28.91
CA TYR A 32 -1.95 15.01 -29.41
C TYR A 32 -0.53 14.47 -29.47
N PHE A 33 -0.09 13.75 -28.43
CA PHE A 33 1.28 13.25 -28.37
C PHE A 33 1.60 12.25 -29.49
N VAL A 34 0.65 11.36 -29.81
CA VAL A 34 0.79 10.44 -30.96
C VAL A 34 0.81 11.19 -32.27
N LEU A 35 -0.09 12.15 -32.47
CA LEU A 35 -0.13 12.98 -33.69
C LEU A 35 1.16 13.80 -33.86
N LEU A 36 1.72 14.31 -32.76
CA LEU A 36 2.99 15.03 -32.76
C LEU A 36 4.14 14.13 -33.21
N ILE A 37 4.22 12.91 -32.70
CA ILE A 37 5.24 11.93 -33.12
C ILE A 37 5.10 11.62 -34.62
N THR A 38 3.89 11.30 -35.08
CA THR A 38 3.62 11.00 -36.49
C THR A 38 3.99 12.17 -37.40
N PHE A 39 3.57 13.40 -37.05
CA PHE A 39 3.89 14.60 -37.81
C PHE A 39 5.40 14.88 -37.83
N ALA A 40 6.06 14.87 -36.67
CA ALA A 40 7.47 15.16 -36.57
C ALA A 40 8.32 14.13 -37.33
N PHE A 41 7.94 12.85 -37.29
CA PHE A 41 8.61 11.80 -38.04
C PHE A 41 8.49 12.02 -39.55
N ALA A 42 7.28 12.30 -40.04
CA ALA A 42 7.06 12.60 -41.45
C ALA A 42 7.85 13.83 -41.94
N ALA A 43 8.09 14.80 -41.05
CA ALA A 43 8.72 16.07 -41.42
C ALA A 43 10.26 16.09 -41.29
N GLY A 44 10.85 15.24 -40.44
CA GLY A 44 12.30 15.24 -40.21
C GLY A 44 12.85 14.00 -39.53
N GLY A 45 12.14 12.87 -39.62
CA GLY A 45 12.54 11.58 -39.07
C GLY A 45 12.76 11.59 -37.55
N ALA A 46 13.63 10.70 -37.07
CA ALA A 46 13.92 10.54 -35.65
C ALA A 46 14.46 11.81 -34.98
N ALA A 47 15.20 12.66 -35.70
CA ALA A 47 15.73 13.91 -35.14
C ALA A 47 14.62 14.92 -34.80
N ALA A 48 13.62 15.06 -35.69
CA ALA A 48 12.48 15.93 -35.45
C ALA A 48 11.58 15.39 -34.33
N VAL A 49 11.38 14.06 -34.25
CA VAL A 49 10.64 13.43 -33.13
C VAL A 49 11.37 13.65 -31.81
N GLY A 50 12.70 13.52 -31.79
CA GLY A 50 13.53 13.83 -30.62
C GLY A 50 13.36 15.27 -30.15
N ALA A 51 13.43 16.24 -31.06
CA ALA A 51 13.20 17.65 -30.75
C ALA A 51 11.77 17.89 -30.21
N ALA A 52 10.75 17.33 -30.87
CA ALA A 52 9.35 17.44 -30.46
C ALA A 52 9.11 16.86 -29.06
N THR A 53 9.67 15.68 -28.78
CA THR A 53 9.54 15.00 -27.48
C THR A 53 10.25 15.77 -26.36
N LEU A 54 11.45 16.29 -26.64
CA LEU A 54 12.20 17.14 -25.72
C LEU A 54 11.40 18.40 -25.35
N LEU A 55 10.87 19.10 -26.35
CA LEU A 55 10.10 20.34 -26.18
C LEU A 55 8.72 20.09 -25.57
N ALA A 56 8.15 18.90 -25.74
CA ALA A 56 6.91 18.50 -25.08
C ALA A 56 7.13 18.18 -23.59
N ALA A 57 8.26 17.57 -23.21
CA ALA A 57 8.49 17.08 -21.85
C ALA A 57 9.17 18.09 -20.91
N LEU A 58 10.27 18.72 -21.34
CA LEU A 58 11.15 19.48 -20.45
C LEU A 58 10.55 20.82 -19.98
N PRO A 59 9.96 21.67 -20.85
CA PRO A 59 9.37 22.94 -20.43
C PRO A 59 8.25 22.77 -19.40
N ALA A 60 7.33 21.83 -19.62
CA ALA A 60 6.27 21.49 -18.68
C ALA A 60 6.83 21.10 -17.30
N GLY A 61 7.88 20.28 -17.26
CA GLY A 61 8.53 19.84 -16.03
C GLY A 61 9.15 21.00 -15.23
N LEU A 62 9.84 21.92 -15.92
CA LEU A 62 10.47 23.08 -15.31
C LEU A 62 9.45 24.11 -14.82
N VAL A 63 8.45 24.43 -15.66
CA VAL A 63 7.41 25.41 -15.31
C VAL A 63 6.44 24.84 -14.25
N GLY A 64 6.23 23.53 -14.22
CA GLY A 64 5.36 22.87 -13.24
C GLY A 64 5.79 23.12 -11.79
N LEU A 65 7.10 23.33 -11.56
CA LEU A 65 7.62 23.77 -10.26
C LEU A 65 7.01 25.12 -9.85
N LEU A 66 6.86 26.04 -10.80
CA LEU A 66 6.36 27.39 -10.53
C LEU A 66 4.83 27.48 -10.44
N ALA A 67 4.08 26.40 -10.73
CA ALA A 67 2.62 26.42 -10.77
C ALA A 67 1.93 26.42 -9.38
N ALA A 68 2.68 26.26 -8.29
CA ALA A 68 2.11 26.15 -6.94
C ALA A 68 1.16 27.30 -6.52
N PRO A 69 1.46 28.60 -6.78
CA PRO A 69 0.58 29.70 -6.38
C PRO A 69 -0.82 29.64 -7.02
N LEU A 70 -0.94 29.04 -8.21
CA LEU A 70 -2.20 28.94 -8.95
C LEU A 70 -3.21 28.03 -8.22
N THR A 71 -2.72 27.03 -7.49
CA THR A 71 -3.56 26.06 -6.76
C THR A 71 -4.30 26.67 -5.57
N THR A 72 -3.75 27.73 -4.99
CA THR A 72 -4.28 28.44 -3.83
C THR A 72 -5.04 29.71 -4.19
N SER A 73 -5.15 30.02 -5.48
CA SER A 73 -5.92 31.16 -5.98
C SER A 73 -7.39 31.08 -5.55
N ALA A 74 -8.08 32.23 -5.55
CA ALA A 74 -9.52 32.26 -5.28
C ALA A 74 -10.32 31.43 -6.32
N HIS A 75 -9.86 31.44 -7.58
CA HIS A 75 -10.53 30.83 -8.72
C HIS A 75 -9.61 29.84 -9.47
N PRO A 76 -9.20 28.71 -8.85
CA PRO A 76 -8.30 27.73 -9.46
C PRO A 76 -8.91 27.08 -10.72
N GLN A 77 -10.23 26.97 -10.78
CA GLN A 77 -10.96 26.45 -11.95
C GLN A 77 -10.81 27.34 -13.17
N LEU A 78 -10.64 28.67 -12.98
CA LEU A 78 -10.36 29.57 -14.09
C LEU A 78 -8.94 29.37 -14.63
N HIS A 79 -7.95 29.21 -13.74
CA HIS A 79 -6.58 28.86 -14.17
C HIS A 79 -6.53 27.50 -14.88
N LEU A 80 -7.34 26.53 -14.44
CA LEU A 80 -7.49 25.25 -15.12
C LEU A 80 -8.07 25.45 -16.53
N ALA A 81 -9.16 26.21 -16.65
CA ALA A 81 -9.79 26.53 -17.93
C ALA A 81 -8.83 27.27 -18.87
N ILE A 82 -8.07 28.25 -18.37
CA ILE A 82 -7.05 28.98 -19.14
C ILE A 82 -5.97 28.02 -19.63
N GLY A 83 -5.45 27.15 -18.76
CA GLY A 83 -4.43 26.17 -19.15
C GLY A 83 -4.90 25.24 -20.27
N ILE A 84 -6.10 24.68 -20.13
CA ILE A 84 -6.71 23.81 -21.17
C ILE A 84 -7.00 24.62 -22.45
N GLY A 85 -7.50 25.86 -22.33
CA GLY A 85 -7.81 26.73 -23.45
C GLY A 85 -6.58 27.13 -24.26
N CYS A 86 -5.47 27.47 -23.59
CA CYS A 86 -4.19 27.75 -24.24
C CYS A 86 -3.69 26.54 -25.06
N ARG A 87 -3.88 25.31 -24.56
CA ARG A 87 -3.58 24.09 -25.33
C ARG A 87 -4.47 23.94 -26.54
N GLY A 88 -5.79 24.19 -26.39
CA GLY A 88 -6.73 24.21 -27.52
C GLY A 88 -6.34 25.21 -28.61
N LEU A 89 -5.95 26.42 -28.23
CA LEU A 89 -5.43 27.45 -29.15
C LEU A 89 -4.12 27.03 -29.80
N ALA A 90 -3.22 26.38 -29.06
CA ALA A 90 -1.99 25.81 -29.62
C ALA A 90 -2.30 24.74 -30.68
N MET A 91 -3.29 23.87 -30.47
CA MET A 91 -3.71 22.89 -31.48
C MET A 91 -4.22 23.59 -32.75
N VAL A 92 -5.05 24.64 -32.62
CA VAL A 92 -5.52 25.41 -33.78
C VAL A 92 -4.36 26.08 -34.51
N ALA A 93 -3.41 26.66 -33.78
CA ALA A 93 -2.21 27.25 -34.39
C ALA A 93 -1.35 26.20 -35.12
N ILE A 94 -1.25 24.98 -34.58
CA ILE A 94 -0.57 23.85 -35.24
C ILE A 94 -1.30 23.48 -36.53
N ILE A 95 -2.63 23.35 -36.50
CA ILE A 95 -3.44 23.07 -37.71
C ILE A 95 -3.15 24.11 -38.80
N VAL A 96 -3.22 25.40 -38.46
CA VAL A 96 -2.95 26.50 -39.39
C VAL A 96 -1.53 26.42 -39.94
N ALA A 97 -0.53 26.21 -39.08
CA ALA A 97 0.86 26.10 -39.48
C ALA A 97 1.11 24.92 -40.44
N VAL A 98 0.51 23.76 -40.17
CA VAL A 98 0.63 22.57 -41.05
C VAL A 98 -0.06 22.83 -42.39
N LEU A 99 -1.27 23.41 -42.40
CA LEU A 99 -2.00 23.72 -43.62
C LEU A 99 -1.33 24.80 -44.47
N SER A 100 -0.63 25.75 -43.84
CA SER A 100 0.11 26.80 -44.55
C SER A 100 1.48 26.34 -45.07
N GLY A 101 1.87 25.09 -44.82
CA GLY A 101 3.21 24.59 -45.16
C GLY A 101 4.33 25.28 -44.37
N ALA A 102 4.05 25.71 -43.13
CA ALA A 102 5.05 26.35 -42.28
C ALA A 102 6.22 25.39 -41.98
N PRO A 103 7.44 25.91 -41.79
CA PRO A 103 8.58 25.07 -41.45
C PRO A 103 8.35 24.37 -40.10
N VAL A 104 8.90 23.17 -39.94
CA VAL A 104 8.77 22.33 -38.73
C VAL A 104 9.16 23.07 -37.45
N SER A 105 10.13 23.98 -37.53
CA SER A 105 10.54 24.83 -36.41
C SER A 105 9.39 25.66 -35.82
N VAL A 106 8.45 26.15 -36.65
CA VAL A 106 7.26 26.88 -36.19
C VAL A 106 6.36 25.97 -35.37
N VAL A 107 6.14 24.74 -35.84
CA VAL A 107 5.35 23.74 -35.09
C VAL A 107 6.04 23.39 -33.78
N LEU A 108 7.36 23.24 -33.75
CA LEU A 108 8.13 22.98 -32.52
C LEU A 108 8.05 24.13 -31.50
N VAL A 109 7.98 25.38 -31.96
CA VAL A 109 7.72 26.53 -31.07
C VAL A 109 6.32 26.41 -30.46
N LEU A 110 5.30 26.05 -31.24
CA LEU A 110 3.94 25.84 -30.75
C LEU A 110 3.84 24.66 -29.77
N VAL A 111 4.60 23.59 -30.00
CA VAL A 111 4.75 22.46 -29.06
C VAL A 111 5.30 22.93 -27.72
N THR A 112 6.28 23.83 -27.74
CA THR A 112 6.86 24.42 -26.52
C THR A 112 5.82 25.24 -25.75
N VAL A 113 5.03 26.05 -26.47
CA VAL A 113 3.93 26.83 -25.89
C VAL A 113 2.87 25.90 -25.26
N ASP A 114 2.50 24.83 -25.96
CA ASP A 114 1.58 23.80 -25.46
C ASP A 114 2.10 23.12 -24.17
N SER A 115 3.38 22.76 -24.15
CA SER A 115 4.06 22.16 -23.00
C SER A 115 3.99 23.08 -21.78
N VAL A 116 4.36 24.35 -21.94
CA VAL A 116 4.26 25.35 -20.87
C VAL A 116 2.82 25.53 -20.38
N ALA A 117 1.84 25.55 -21.28
CA ALA A 117 0.43 25.67 -20.92
C ALA A 117 -0.09 24.46 -20.11
N SER A 118 0.47 23.26 -20.30
CA SER A 118 0.09 22.06 -19.52
C SER A 118 0.60 22.06 -18.08
N ALA A 119 1.65 22.83 -17.79
CA ALA A 119 2.43 22.69 -16.57
C ALA A 119 1.59 22.82 -15.28
N ALA A 120 0.58 23.70 -15.31
CA ALA A 120 -0.29 23.95 -14.18
C ALA A 120 -1.49 22.99 -14.07
N VAL A 121 -1.84 22.25 -15.13
CA VAL A 121 -3.09 21.48 -15.20
C VAL A 121 -3.13 20.36 -14.16
N ARG A 122 -2.08 19.54 -14.06
CA ARG A 122 -2.02 18.43 -13.07
C ARG A 122 -2.03 18.92 -11.61
N PRO A 123 -1.21 19.93 -11.23
CA PRO A 123 -1.29 20.54 -9.90
C PRO A 123 -2.67 21.12 -9.58
N LEU A 124 -3.28 21.83 -10.53
CA LEU A 124 -4.62 22.41 -10.36
C LEU A 124 -5.69 21.33 -10.19
N HIS A 125 -5.63 20.25 -10.98
CA HIS A 125 -6.53 19.10 -10.84
C HIS A 125 -6.46 18.51 -9.43
N GLY A 126 -5.25 18.19 -8.95
CA GLY A 126 -5.07 17.61 -7.61
C GLY A 126 -5.59 18.52 -6.49
N ALA A 127 -5.35 19.83 -6.60
CA ALA A 127 -5.87 20.80 -5.65
C ALA A 127 -7.41 20.92 -5.70
N LEU A 128 -8.00 20.89 -6.90
CA LEU A 128 -9.44 20.94 -7.12
C LEU A 128 -10.15 19.68 -6.61
N VAL A 129 -9.56 18.48 -6.73
CA VAL A 129 -10.13 17.26 -6.14
C VAL A 129 -10.32 17.41 -4.64
N ILE A 130 -9.32 17.96 -3.95
CA ILE A 130 -9.37 18.20 -2.50
C ILE A 130 -10.38 19.30 -2.18
N ARG A 131 -10.34 20.44 -2.88
CA ARG A 131 -11.21 21.60 -2.60
C ARG A 131 -12.69 21.35 -2.87
N LEU A 132 -13.02 20.46 -3.81
CA LEU A 132 -14.39 20.14 -4.18
C LEU A 132 -14.96 18.94 -3.39
N SER A 133 -14.11 18.22 -2.66
CA SER A 133 -14.52 17.10 -1.82
C SER A 133 -14.93 17.58 -0.43
N GLY A 134 -16.12 17.21 0.02
CA GLY A 134 -16.62 17.54 1.36
C GLY A 134 -16.02 16.65 2.46
N THR A 135 -15.48 15.49 2.10
CA THR A 135 -14.87 14.54 3.05
C THR A 135 -13.55 13.96 2.53
N ALA A 136 -12.70 13.47 3.44
CA ALA A 136 -11.46 12.78 3.07
C ALA A 136 -11.72 11.53 2.21
N ALA A 137 -12.80 10.79 2.50
CA ALA A 137 -13.19 9.62 1.73
C ALA A 137 -13.65 9.97 0.31
N GLU A 138 -14.26 11.14 0.11
CA GLU A 138 -14.63 11.65 -1.20
C GLU A 138 -13.41 12.12 -1.99
N GLY A 139 -12.43 12.77 -1.34
CA GLY A 139 -11.15 13.12 -1.96
C GLY A 139 -10.35 11.89 -2.39
N ALA A 140 -10.32 10.84 -1.55
CA ALA A 140 -9.71 9.56 -1.89
C ALA A 140 -10.41 8.90 -3.10
N ALA A 141 -11.75 8.95 -3.15
CA ALA A 141 -12.52 8.45 -4.29
C ALA A 141 -12.22 9.25 -5.57
N GLY A 142 -12.11 10.58 -5.50
CA GLY A 142 -11.75 11.44 -6.63
C GLY A 142 -10.35 11.13 -7.20
N ASN A 143 -9.37 10.91 -6.33
CA ASN A 143 -8.03 10.49 -6.74
C ASN A 143 -8.03 9.09 -7.39
N ALA A 144 -8.76 8.13 -6.80
CA ALA A 144 -8.86 6.79 -7.37
C ALA A 144 -9.50 6.80 -8.77
N VAL A 145 -10.59 7.55 -8.95
CA VAL A 145 -11.25 7.72 -10.26
C VAL A 145 -10.30 8.39 -11.27
N THR A 146 -9.56 9.42 -10.84
CA THR A 146 -8.56 10.09 -11.70
C THR A 146 -7.53 9.08 -12.20
N SER A 147 -6.95 8.26 -11.33
CA SER A 147 -5.94 7.26 -11.72
C SER A 147 -6.48 6.24 -12.72
N SER A 148 -7.67 5.67 -12.45
CA SER A 148 -8.30 4.71 -13.37
C SER A 148 -8.64 5.34 -14.73
N LEU A 149 -9.12 6.58 -14.72
CA LEU A 149 -9.45 7.34 -15.91
C LEU A 149 -8.20 7.57 -16.78
N VAL A 150 -7.10 8.04 -16.17
CA VAL A 150 -5.83 8.26 -16.89
C VAL A 150 -5.33 6.98 -17.53
N SER A 151 -5.39 5.85 -16.82
CA SER A 151 -4.99 4.54 -17.38
C SER A 151 -5.86 4.10 -18.57
N ALA A 152 -7.18 4.30 -18.50
CA ALA A 152 -8.07 3.98 -19.62
C ALA A 152 -7.82 4.90 -20.83
N ILE A 153 -7.60 6.19 -20.58
CA ILE A 153 -7.33 7.17 -21.64
C ILE A 153 -5.97 6.96 -22.29
N ALA A 154 -4.95 6.55 -21.53
CA ALA A 154 -3.64 6.24 -22.08
C ALA A 154 -3.72 5.18 -23.19
N LEU A 155 -4.66 4.24 -23.08
CA LEU A 155 -4.98 3.25 -24.12
C LEU A 155 -5.84 3.83 -25.25
N ALA A 156 -6.92 4.55 -24.92
CA ALA A 156 -7.86 5.05 -25.91
C ALA A 156 -7.30 6.21 -26.77
N GLY A 157 -6.42 7.04 -26.20
CA GLY A 157 -5.87 8.24 -26.84
C GLY A 157 -5.12 7.95 -28.14
N PRO A 158 -4.13 7.03 -28.14
CA PRO A 158 -3.45 6.60 -29.36
C PRO A 158 -4.40 6.03 -30.43
N ALA A 159 -5.38 5.22 -30.04
CA ALA A 159 -6.35 4.66 -30.99
C ALA A 159 -7.22 5.76 -31.63
N LEU A 160 -7.70 6.73 -30.84
CA LEU A 160 -8.44 7.88 -31.35
C LEU A 160 -7.58 8.77 -32.25
N ALA A 161 -6.29 8.91 -31.96
CA ALA A 161 -5.36 9.63 -32.83
C ALA A 161 -5.18 8.93 -34.17
N GLY A 162 -5.06 7.60 -34.20
CA GLY A 162 -4.98 6.81 -35.42
C GLY A 162 -6.20 6.99 -36.31
N LEU A 163 -7.41 6.87 -35.73
CA LEU A 163 -8.66 7.10 -36.45
C LEU A 163 -8.75 8.54 -36.99
N ALA A 164 -8.41 9.54 -36.17
CA ALA A 164 -8.42 10.94 -36.61
C ALA A 164 -7.43 11.17 -37.76
N PHE A 165 -6.25 10.55 -37.71
CA PHE A 165 -5.24 10.62 -38.75
C PHE A 165 -5.72 9.96 -40.05
N GLU A 166 -6.31 8.78 -39.98
CA GLU A 166 -6.81 8.04 -41.13
C GLU A 166 -7.95 8.77 -41.86
N PHE A 167 -8.93 9.30 -41.11
CA PHE A 167 -10.11 9.93 -41.72
C PHE A 167 -9.92 11.41 -42.08
N LEU A 168 -9.10 12.14 -41.32
CA LEU A 168 -8.98 13.60 -41.47
C LEU A 168 -7.63 14.02 -42.09
N GLY A 169 -6.65 13.11 -42.11
CA GLY A 169 -5.28 13.41 -42.54
C GLY A 169 -4.46 14.17 -41.51
N VAL A 170 -3.16 14.35 -41.81
CA VAL A 170 -2.13 14.86 -40.89
C VAL A 170 -2.53 16.16 -40.18
N ALA A 171 -3.04 17.15 -40.92
CA ALA A 171 -3.35 18.48 -40.37
C ALA A 171 -4.64 18.46 -39.52
N TRP A 172 -5.72 17.93 -40.07
CA TRP A 172 -7.03 17.95 -39.40
C TRP A 172 -7.16 16.94 -38.27
N ALA A 173 -6.26 15.96 -38.16
CA ALA A 173 -6.20 15.08 -37.00
C ALA A 173 -6.02 15.86 -35.68
N PHE A 174 -5.32 17.01 -35.70
CA PHE A 174 -5.18 17.90 -34.54
C PHE A 174 -6.50 18.60 -34.13
N ALA A 175 -7.56 18.54 -34.95
CA ALA A 175 -8.89 19.02 -34.56
C ALA A 175 -9.51 18.15 -33.44
N LEU A 176 -9.14 16.87 -33.36
CA LEU A 176 -9.56 16.00 -32.26
C LEU A 176 -9.12 16.56 -30.89
N PRO A 177 -7.81 16.75 -30.60
CA PRO A 177 -7.41 17.33 -29.32
C PRO A 177 -7.94 18.76 -29.14
N ALA A 178 -8.03 19.58 -30.20
CA ALA A 178 -8.59 20.94 -30.10
C ALA A 178 -10.05 20.96 -29.61
N THR A 179 -10.92 20.12 -30.19
CA THR A 179 -12.34 20.04 -29.83
C THR A 179 -12.54 19.46 -28.43
N VAL A 180 -11.76 18.44 -28.09
CA VAL A 180 -11.79 17.85 -26.75
C VAL A 180 -11.31 18.88 -25.71
N PHE A 181 -10.24 19.64 -25.96
CA PHE A 181 -9.82 20.72 -25.06
C PHE A 181 -10.90 21.79 -24.91
N ALA A 182 -11.59 22.18 -25.98
CA ALA A 182 -12.70 23.13 -25.89
C ALA A 182 -13.83 22.63 -24.96
N ALA A 183 -14.21 21.35 -25.07
CA ALA A 183 -15.16 20.73 -24.14
C ALA A 183 -14.63 20.74 -22.69
N GLY A 184 -13.32 20.52 -22.51
CA GLY A 184 -12.66 20.60 -21.20
C GLY A 184 -12.68 22.01 -20.60
N VAL A 185 -12.54 23.06 -21.42
CA VAL A 185 -12.68 24.47 -20.99
C VAL A 185 -14.10 24.72 -20.49
N VAL A 186 -15.12 24.33 -21.27
CA VAL A 186 -16.52 24.48 -20.88
C VAL A 186 -16.77 23.78 -19.54
N ALA A 187 -16.32 22.54 -19.40
CA ALA A 187 -16.44 21.81 -18.14
C ALA A 187 -15.75 22.55 -16.98
N ALA A 188 -14.50 22.98 -17.15
CA ALA A 188 -13.77 23.72 -16.11
C ALA A 188 -14.47 25.03 -15.68
N LEU A 189 -15.06 25.77 -16.63
CA LEU A 189 -15.80 27.01 -16.35
C LEU A 189 -17.14 26.78 -15.65
N LEU A 190 -17.75 25.61 -15.80
CA LEU A 190 -18.99 25.23 -15.11
C LEU A 190 -18.75 24.81 -13.65
N ILE A 191 -17.50 24.67 -13.21
CA ILE A 191 -17.15 24.38 -11.82
C ILE A 191 -17.46 25.60 -10.94
N ARG A 192 -18.37 25.42 -9.98
CA ARG A 192 -18.70 26.41 -8.95
C ARG A 192 -17.88 26.13 -7.70
N MET A 193 -17.07 27.11 -7.30
CA MET A 193 -16.26 27.00 -6.10
C MET A 193 -17.05 27.30 -4.83
N PRO A 194 -16.83 26.54 -3.75
CA PRO A 194 -17.26 26.92 -2.40
C PRO A 194 -16.65 28.27 -1.99
N ARG A 195 -17.35 29.03 -1.13
CA ARG A 195 -16.89 30.36 -0.65
C ARG A 195 -15.58 30.23 0.14
N ALA A 196 -14.70 31.23 0.02
CA ALA A 196 -13.34 31.21 0.53
C ALA A 196 -13.23 31.10 2.08
N ASP A 197 -14.28 31.48 2.81
CA ASP A 197 -14.27 31.50 4.28
C ASP A 197 -14.25 30.09 4.91
N ASP A 198 -14.77 29.08 4.22
CA ASP A 198 -14.83 27.69 4.73
C ASP A 198 -13.47 26.96 4.72
N PHE A 199 -12.48 27.47 3.98
CA PHE A 199 -11.21 26.75 3.72
C PHE A 199 -10.03 27.29 4.55
N ARG A 200 -10.13 28.51 5.09
CA ARG A 200 -9.06 29.14 5.87
C ARG A 200 -8.73 28.41 7.18
N THR A 201 -9.67 27.62 7.71
CA THR A 201 -9.51 26.88 8.98
C THR A 201 -8.92 25.46 8.83
N ARG A 202 -8.77 24.94 7.60
CA ARG A 202 -8.34 23.54 7.36
C ARG A 202 -7.08 23.37 6.51
N ALA A 203 -6.56 24.42 5.89
CA ALA A 203 -5.37 24.33 5.05
C ALA A 203 -4.09 24.71 5.83
N PRO A 204 -3.01 23.90 5.79
CA PRO A 204 -1.69 24.34 6.24
C PRO A 204 -1.26 25.59 5.46
N ALA A 205 -0.61 26.54 6.14
CA ALA A 205 -0.23 27.85 5.59
C ALA A 205 0.46 27.76 4.20
N PRO A 206 -0.02 28.52 3.18
CA PRO A 206 0.55 28.47 1.83
C PRO A 206 1.69 29.47 1.67
N GLY A 207 2.83 28.99 1.17
CA GLY A 207 3.99 29.84 0.87
C GLY A 207 5.23 29.06 0.47
N ARG A 208 5.13 28.07 -0.42
CA ARG A 208 6.33 27.39 -0.94
C ARG A 208 6.84 28.12 -2.19
N SER A 209 7.68 29.13 -1.97
CA SER A 209 8.44 29.82 -3.03
C SER A 209 9.29 28.83 -3.83
N ALA A 210 9.71 29.19 -5.06
CA ALA A 210 10.60 28.35 -5.88
C ALA A 210 11.84 27.86 -5.10
N ARG A 211 12.41 28.70 -4.22
CA ARG A 211 13.53 28.33 -3.34
C ARG A 211 13.20 27.18 -2.38
N SER A 212 11.96 27.11 -1.89
CA SER A 212 11.53 26.02 -0.99
C SER A 212 11.36 24.70 -1.72
N GLN A 213 10.96 24.70 -3.00
CA GLN A 213 10.89 23.48 -3.82
C GLN A 213 12.27 22.98 -4.19
N VAL A 214 13.21 23.85 -4.54
CA VAL A 214 14.61 23.46 -4.75
C VAL A 214 15.20 22.84 -3.47
N ARG A 215 14.92 23.43 -2.31
CA ARG A 215 15.30 22.84 -1.00
C ARG A 215 14.64 21.48 -0.77
N LEU A 216 13.37 21.31 -1.15
CA LEU A 216 12.65 20.04 -1.05
C LEU A 216 13.31 18.97 -1.93
N LEU A 217 13.59 19.28 -3.20
CA LEU A 217 14.29 18.36 -4.11
C LEU A 217 15.67 17.99 -3.59
N GLY A 218 16.43 18.95 -3.05
CA GLY A 218 17.73 18.71 -2.43
C GLY A 218 17.66 17.84 -1.17
N ALA A 219 16.62 18.00 -0.35
CA ALA A 219 16.36 17.10 0.78
C ALA A 219 16.02 15.68 0.30
N GLY A 220 15.26 15.55 -0.78
CA GLY A 220 14.93 14.26 -1.40
C GLY A 220 16.17 13.54 -1.93
N PHE A 221 17.04 14.25 -2.68
CA PHE A 221 18.30 13.67 -3.16
C PHE A 221 19.20 13.21 -2.02
N ARG A 222 19.36 14.02 -0.96
CA ARG A 222 20.15 13.62 0.22
C ARG A 222 19.56 12.38 0.90
N GLY A 223 18.24 12.30 1.03
CA GLY A 223 17.55 11.13 1.58
C GLY A 223 17.75 9.86 0.74
N ILE A 224 17.69 9.99 -0.58
CA ILE A 224 17.91 8.88 -1.53
C ILE A 224 19.36 8.40 -1.48
N ILE A 225 20.34 9.31 -1.52
CA ILE A 225 21.77 8.98 -1.52
C ILE A 225 22.20 8.32 -0.21
N ALA A 226 21.60 8.70 0.91
CA ALA A 226 21.88 8.10 2.21
C ALA A 226 21.50 6.60 2.28
N SER A 227 20.61 6.12 1.40
CA SER A 227 20.16 4.73 1.35
C SER A 227 20.60 4.04 0.07
N ARG A 228 21.48 3.04 0.19
CA ARG A 228 21.95 2.22 -0.95
C ARG A 228 20.80 1.61 -1.78
N PRO A 229 19.77 0.97 -1.18
CA PRO A 229 18.64 0.44 -1.95
C PRO A 229 17.79 1.55 -2.58
N ALA A 230 17.58 2.69 -1.90
CA ALA A 230 16.85 3.82 -2.48
C ALA A 230 17.59 4.42 -3.69
N SER A 231 18.92 4.54 -3.61
CA SER A 231 19.76 5.01 -4.70
C SER A 231 19.69 4.07 -5.90
N ALA A 232 19.80 2.74 -5.67
CA ALA A 232 19.69 1.75 -6.73
C ALA A 232 18.30 1.78 -7.41
N ALA A 233 17.22 1.81 -6.63
CA ALA A 233 15.86 1.94 -7.15
C ALA A 233 15.65 3.25 -7.95
N THR A 234 16.27 4.35 -7.51
CA THR A 234 16.23 5.63 -8.22
C THR A 234 16.97 5.59 -9.56
N VAL A 235 18.14 4.94 -9.62
CA VAL A 235 18.86 4.72 -10.88
C VAL A 235 18.02 3.89 -11.84
N LEU A 236 17.42 2.80 -11.36
CA LEU A 236 16.54 1.95 -12.17
C LEU A 236 15.28 2.68 -12.66
N PHE A 237 14.70 3.56 -11.83
CA PHE A 237 13.65 4.47 -12.26
C PHE A 237 14.12 5.40 -13.39
N ALA A 238 15.29 6.03 -13.24
CA ALA A 238 15.85 6.91 -14.26
C ALA A 238 16.10 6.16 -15.57
N VAL A 239 16.66 4.95 -15.52
CA VAL A 239 16.84 4.07 -16.70
C VAL A 239 15.51 3.80 -17.38
N ASN A 240 14.47 3.39 -16.64
CA ASN A 240 13.14 3.12 -17.20
C ASN A 240 12.61 4.33 -17.98
N VAL A 241 12.71 5.52 -17.40
CA VAL A 241 12.17 6.74 -18.01
C VAL A 241 13.02 7.24 -19.19
N ILE A 242 14.34 7.02 -19.16
CA ILE A 242 15.21 7.27 -20.31
C ILE A 242 14.86 6.33 -21.46
N VAL A 243 14.68 5.03 -21.20
CA VAL A 243 14.26 4.07 -22.23
C VAL A 243 12.90 4.46 -22.80
N LEU A 244 11.96 4.92 -21.97
CA LEU A 244 10.68 5.45 -22.43
C LEU A 244 10.86 6.67 -23.36
N GLY A 245 11.76 7.60 -23.04
CA GLY A 245 12.10 8.72 -23.92
C GLY A 245 12.70 8.28 -25.25
N VAL A 246 13.58 7.26 -25.24
CA VAL A 246 14.11 6.66 -26.47
C VAL A 246 13.00 5.99 -27.28
N TRP A 247 12.08 5.29 -26.61
CA TRP A 247 10.95 4.64 -27.24
C TRP A 247 10.05 5.63 -27.98
N TYR A 248 9.73 6.78 -27.38
CA TYR A 248 8.92 7.80 -28.06
C TYR A 248 9.55 8.30 -29.36
N VAL A 249 10.87 8.36 -29.44
CA VAL A 249 11.57 8.71 -30.68
C VAL A 249 11.62 7.54 -31.66
N ALA A 250 11.96 6.35 -31.17
CA ALA A 250 12.20 5.18 -32.00
C ALA A 250 10.90 4.52 -32.51
N CYS A 251 9.77 4.71 -31.83
CA CYS A 251 8.52 4.00 -32.15
C CYS A 251 8.04 4.26 -33.58
N ALA A 252 8.23 5.48 -34.09
CA ALA A 252 7.88 5.82 -35.47
C ALA A 252 8.78 5.11 -36.48
N SER A 253 10.10 5.12 -36.25
CA SER A 253 11.04 4.37 -37.09
C SER A 253 10.83 2.86 -37.01
N VAL A 254 10.43 2.32 -35.85
CA VAL A 254 10.09 0.89 -35.72
C VAL A 254 8.81 0.57 -36.51
N ALA A 255 7.77 1.40 -36.39
CA ALA A 255 6.52 1.19 -37.11
C ALA A 255 6.72 1.24 -38.64
N ASP A 256 7.55 2.16 -39.12
CA ASP A 256 7.78 2.40 -40.55
C ASP A 256 8.84 1.45 -41.13
N ASP A 257 10.08 1.51 -40.62
CA ASP A 257 11.24 0.82 -41.19
C ASP A 257 11.32 -0.68 -40.83
N ARG A 258 10.77 -1.09 -39.69
CA ARG A 258 10.94 -2.46 -39.17
C ARG A 258 9.70 -3.32 -39.35
N LEU A 259 8.53 -2.79 -38.98
CA LEU A 259 7.29 -3.54 -38.92
C LEU A 259 6.37 -3.27 -40.12
N HIS A 260 6.66 -2.24 -40.92
CA HIS A 260 5.91 -1.84 -42.11
C HIS A 260 4.39 -1.76 -41.86
N LEU A 261 4.00 -1.13 -40.75
CA LEU A 261 2.61 -1.10 -40.28
C LEU A 261 1.70 -0.18 -41.11
N GLY A 262 2.25 0.64 -42.01
CA GLY A 262 1.49 1.56 -42.83
C GLY A 262 1.29 2.94 -42.18
N ALA A 263 0.36 3.73 -42.75
CA ALA A 263 0.19 5.14 -42.43
C ALA A 263 -0.27 5.41 -40.98
N ASP A 264 -0.99 4.49 -40.37
CA ASP A 264 -1.45 4.52 -38.97
C ASP A 264 -0.49 3.79 -38.00
N GLY A 265 0.65 3.30 -38.50
CA GLY A 265 1.54 2.41 -37.78
C GLY A 265 2.00 2.92 -36.41
N VAL A 266 2.27 4.22 -36.30
CA VAL A 266 2.63 4.88 -35.03
C VAL A 266 1.49 4.80 -34.01
N ALA A 267 0.26 5.05 -34.44
CA ALA A 267 -0.91 4.98 -33.57
C ALA A 267 -1.17 3.54 -33.13
N THR A 268 -1.06 2.59 -34.06
CA THR A 268 -1.23 1.16 -33.78
C THR A 268 -0.22 0.65 -32.77
N ILE A 269 1.09 0.92 -32.96
CA ILE A 269 2.12 0.45 -32.02
C ILE A 269 2.01 1.11 -30.63
N MET A 270 1.67 2.41 -30.58
CA MET A 270 1.45 3.13 -29.31
C MET A 270 0.20 2.65 -28.57
N THR A 271 -0.86 2.27 -29.30
CA THR A 271 -2.08 1.68 -28.69
C THR A 271 -1.76 0.33 -28.04
N VAL A 272 -0.99 -0.51 -28.75
CA VAL A 272 -0.60 -1.83 -28.23
C VAL A 272 0.37 -1.71 -27.05
N ASP A 273 1.32 -0.79 -27.10
CA ASP A 273 2.20 -0.44 -25.96
C ASP A 273 1.37 0.01 -24.74
N ALA A 274 0.41 0.92 -24.94
CA ALA A 274 -0.48 1.37 -23.87
C ALA A 274 -1.36 0.24 -23.29
N ALA A 275 -1.82 -0.70 -24.12
CA ALA A 275 -2.58 -1.88 -23.67
C ALA A 275 -1.71 -2.76 -22.76
N GLY A 276 -0.46 -2.98 -23.16
CA GLY A 276 0.56 -3.61 -22.33
C GLY A 276 0.75 -2.90 -20.99
N GLY A 277 0.90 -1.58 -21.01
CA GLY A 277 1.03 -0.76 -19.80
C GLY A 277 -0.14 -0.88 -18.83
N LEU A 278 -1.38 -0.94 -19.35
CA LEU A 278 -2.57 -1.18 -18.53
C LEU A 278 -2.52 -2.56 -17.87
N LEU A 279 -2.15 -3.61 -18.61
CA LEU A 279 -1.98 -4.96 -18.06
C LEU A 279 -0.88 -5.01 -16.99
N GLY A 280 0.25 -4.35 -17.22
CA GLY A 280 1.34 -4.23 -16.24
C GLY A 280 0.92 -3.48 -14.96
N ALA A 281 0.15 -2.40 -15.10
CA ALA A 281 -0.41 -1.67 -13.96
C ALA A 281 -1.39 -2.54 -13.14
N LEU A 282 -2.25 -3.32 -13.80
CA LEU A 282 -3.16 -4.26 -13.14
C LEU A 282 -2.38 -5.38 -12.43
N ALA A 283 -1.36 -5.95 -13.08
CA ALA A 283 -0.51 -6.96 -12.46
C ALA A 283 0.16 -6.42 -11.18
N THR A 284 0.59 -5.16 -11.20
CA THR A 284 1.22 -4.49 -10.05
C THR A 284 0.33 -4.46 -8.81
N LEU A 285 -1.01 -4.33 -8.95
CA LEU A 285 -1.94 -4.35 -7.81
C LEU A 285 -1.86 -5.66 -7.01
N SER A 286 -1.55 -6.77 -7.66
CA SER A 286 -1.38 -8.09 -7.03
C SER A 286 0.01 -8.30 -6.42
N ILE A 287 0.99 -7.46 -6.78
CA ILE A 287 2.40 -7.62 -6.47
C ILE A 287 2.86 -6.69 -5.33
N VAL A 288 2.35 -5.46 -5.26
CA VAL A 288 2.84 -4.42 -4.33
C VAL A 288 2.75 -4.83 -2.85
N GLY A 289 1.80 -5.71 -2.50
CA GLY A 289 1.63 -6.26 -1.15
C GLY A 289 2.52 -7.46 -0.82
N ARG A 290 3.26 -8.02 -1.78
CA ARG A 290 4.09 -9.23 -1.61
C ARG A 290 5.55 -8.86 -1.32
N ARG A 291 6.28 -9.79 -0.67
CA ARG A 291 7.75 -9.69 -0.53
C ARG A 291 8.44 -9.84 -1.89
N GLY A 292 9.57 -9.16 -2.08
CA GLY A 292 10.40 -9.33 -3.27
C GLY A 292 10.21 -8.26 -4.33
N LEU A 293 9.86 -7.03 -3.95
CA LEU A 293 9.71 -5.93 -4.91
C LEU A 293 11.02 -5.64 -5.64
N ALA A 294 12.17 -5.85 -5.00
CA ALA A 294 13.47 -5.73 -5.64
C ALA A 294 13.63 -6.71 -6.82
N ARG A 295 13.19 -7.97 -6.64
CA ARG A 295 13.23 -8.99 -7.70
C ARG A 295 12.30 -8.63 -8.85
N VAL A 296 11.10 -8.16 -8.54
CA VAL A 296 10.13 -7.78 -9.59
C VAL A 296 10.62 -6.57 -10.37
N LEU A 297 11.15 -5.53 -9.71
CA LEU A 297 11.70 -4.38 -10.41
C LEU A 297 12.87 -4.77 -11.34
N CYS A 298 13.82 -5.56 -10.83
CA CYS A 298 14.96 -6.01 -11.61
C CYS A 298 14.51 -6.91 -12.78
N GLY A 299 13.61 -7.86 -12.51
CA GLY A 299 13.04 -8.74 -13.54
C GLY A 299 12.26 -7.98 -14.61
N ALA A 300 11.47 -6.97 -14.22
CA ALA A 300 10.75 -6.12 -15.17
C ALA A 300 11.72 -5.34 -16.07
N LEU A 301 12.81 -4.78 -15.52
CA LEU A 301 13.79 -4.05 -16.32
C LEU A 301 14.65 -4.95 -17.21
N LEU A 302 14.95 -6.18 -16.79
CA LEU A 302 15.58 -7.18 -17.65
C LEU A 302 14.64 -7.61 -18.78
N GLY A 303 13.36 -7.82 -18.48
CA GLY A 303 12.34 -8.09 -19.49
C GLY A 303 12.20 -6.94 -20.48
N LEU A 304 12.17 -5.70 -19.98
CA LEU A 304 12.17 -4.48 -20.78
C LEU A 304 13.41 -4.40 -21.68
N ALA A 305 14.61 -4.71 -21.17
CA ALA A 305 15.83 -4.76 -21.97
C ALA A 305 15.76 -5.77 -23.13
N VAL A 306 15.26 -6.98 -22.85
CA VAL A 306 15.10 -8.03 -23.87
C VAL A 306 14.08 -7.62 -24.92
N VAL A 307 12.92 -7.13 -24.49
CA VAL A 307 11.85 -6.68 -25.38
C VAL A 307 12.32 -5.52 -26.26
N PHE A 308 13.02 -4.55 -25.69
CA PHE A 308 13.55 -3.41 -26.42
C PHE A 308 14.55 -3.84 -27.50
N ALA A 309 15.49 -4.73 -27.17
CA ALA A 309 16.41 -5.30 -28.16
C ALA A 309 15.68 -6.13 -29.24
N SER A 310 14.64 -6.87 -28.85
CA SER A 310 13.85 -7.69 -29.79
C SER A 310 13.08 -6.86 -30.82
N LEU A 311 12.60 -5.66 -30.46
CA LEU A 311 11.99 -4.70 -31.38
C LEU A 311 12.99 -4.25 -32.47
N GLY A 312 14.27 -4.15 -32.12
CA GLY A 312 15.33 -3.88 -33.09
C GLY A 312 15.58 -5.06 -34.04
N ALA A 313 15.50 -6.29 -33.55
CA ALA A 313 15.83 -7.49 -34.31
C ALA A 313 14.69 -8.00 -35.21
N THR A 314 13.43 -7.82 -34.82
CA THR A 314 12.28 -8.37 -35.54
C THR A 314 11.86 -7.55 -36.76
N THR A 315 11.44 -8.24 -37.82
CA THR A 315 10.72 -7.69 -38.98
C THR A 315 9.25 -8.13 -39.03
N SER A 316 8.85 -9.07 -38.16
CA SER A 316 7.47 -9.55 -38.09
C SER A 316 6.62 -8.55 -37.32
N SER A 317 5.58 -8.01 -37.97
CA SER A 317 4.63 -7.08 -37.36
C SER A 317 3.95 -7.67 -36.12
N ALA A 318 3.52 -8.93 -36.17
CA ALA A 318 2.91 -9.61 -35.03
C ALA A 318 3.86 -9.71 -33.82
N VAL A 319 5.12 -10.11 -34.06
CA VAL A 319 6.14 -10.20 -33.00
C VAL A 319 6.52 -8.81 -32.48
N GLY A 320 6.63 -7.82 -33.36
CA GLY A 320 6.91 -6.43 -32.99
C GLY A 320 5.81 -5.80 -32.15
N LEU A 321 4.54 -6.02 -32.49
CA LEU A 321 3.42 -5.55 -31.69
C LEU A 321 3.34 -6.27 -30.33
N ALA A 322 3.58 -7.59 -30.29
CA ALA A 322 3.68 -8.32 -29.02
C ALA A 322 4.83 -7.80 -28.14
N ALA A 323 5.97 -7.46 -28.75
CA ALA A 323 7.08 -6.84 -28.06
C ALA A 323 6.71 -5.43 -27.56
N ALA A 324 6.02 -4.59 -28.36
CA ALA A 324 5.52 -3.29 -27.90
C ALA A 324 4.59 -3.43 -26.68
N ALA A 325 3.67 -4.39 -26.67
CA ALA A 325 2.85 -4.67 -25.48
C ALA A 325 3.71 -5.10 -24.27
N GLY A 326 4.72 -5.94 -24.49
CA GLY A 326 5.67 -6.33 -23.44
C GLY A 326 6.44 -5.15 -22.87
N LEU A 327 6.81 -4.18 -23.72
CA LEU A 327 7.54 -2.97 -23.34
C LEU A 327 6.70 -2.11 -22.40
N GLY A 328 5.46 -1.83 -22.79
CA GLY A 328 4.50 -1.09 -21.97
C GLY A 328 4.24 -1.78 -20.63
N ALA A 329 4.04 -3.09 -20.64
CA ALA A 329 3.79 -3.87 -19.42
C ALA A 329 4.97 -3.80 -18.44
N ALA A 330 6.18 -4.08 -18.92
CA ALA A 330 7.40 -4.03 -18.11
C ALA A 330 7.70 -2.61 -17.61
N GLY A 331 7.54 -1.60 -18.46
CA GLY A 331 7.74 -0.19 -18.12
C GLY A 331 6.76 0.31 -17.06
N ALA A 332 5.48 -0.11 -17.13
CA ALA A 332 4.47 0.23 -16.14
C ALA A 332 4.76 -0.40 -14.76
N VAL A 333 5.16 -1.68 -14.74
CA VAL A 333 5.57 -2.37 -13.51
C VAL A 333 6.77 -1.67 -12.88
N ALA A 334 7.81 -1.36 -13.67
CA ALA A 334 8.99 -0.66 -13.19
C ALA A 334 8.66 0.75 -12.66
N TYR A 335 7.81 1.50 -13.37
CA TYR A 335 7.36 2.84 -12.98
C TYR A 335 6.60 2.84 -11.65
N ALA A 336 5.82 1.81 -11.36
CA ALA A 336 5.05 1.71 -10.13
C ALA A 336 5.89 1.18 -8.93
N ILE A 337 6.77 0.21 -9.17
CA ILE A 337 7.53 -0.42 -8.09
C ILE A 337 8.71 0.44 -7.63
N ALA A 338 9.43 1.11 -8.53
CA ALA A 338 10.63 1.84 -8.15
C ALA A 338 10.36 2.98 -7.13
N PRO A 339 9.32 3.83 -7.28
CA PRO A 339 8.97 4.81 -6.24
C PRO A 339 8.57 4.17 -4.92
N THR A 340 7.87 3.04 -4.96
CA THR A 340 7.47 2.29 -3.76
C THR A 340 8.69 1.77 -3.00
N LEU A 341 9.68 1.22 -3.71
CA LEU A 341 10.94 0.78 -3.10
C LEU A 341 11.72 1.93 -2.48
N VAL A 342 11.78 3.09 -3.16
CA VAL A 342 12.41 4.29 -2.59
C VAL A 342 11.67 4.74 -1.33
N GLN A 343 10.34 4.81 -1.34
CA GLN A 343 9.53 5.17 -0.17
C GLN A 343 9.80 4.25 1.03
N ARG A 344 9.95 2.94 0.79
CA ARG A 344 10.28 1.95 1.83
C ARG A 344 11.72 2.04 2.32
N SER A 345 12.62 2.57 1.51
CA SER A 345 14.07 2.56 1.77
C SER A 345 14.61 3.86 2.39
N VAL A 346 13.81 4.92 2.47
CA VAL A 346 14.20 6.23 3.02
C VAL A 346 13.52 6.51 4.35
N ALA A 347 14.16 7.34 5.19
CA ALA A 347 13.60 7.72 6.48
C ALA A 347 12.26 8.48 6.33
N ARG A 348 11.35 8.34 7.32
CA ARG A 348 10.03 8.99 7.33
C ARG A 348 10.10 10.50 7.08
N ALA A 349 11.13 11.17 7.62
CA ALA A 349 11.35 12.61 7.47
C ALA A 349 11.71 13.04 6.02
N THR A 350 12.31 12.15 5.21
CA THR A 350 12.74 12.43 3.84
C THR A 350 11.87 11.75 2.78
N MET A 351 10.86 10.97 3.19
CA MET A 351 9.96 10.24 2.28
C MET A 351 9.24 11.16 1.28
N VAL A 352 8.53 12.19 1.75
CA VAL A 352 7.83 13.14 0.87
C VAL A 352 8.80 13.87 -0.07
N PRO A 353 9.92 14.43 0.41
CA PRO A 353 10.98 14.97 -0.46
C PRO A 353 11.47 13.97 -1.52
N ALA A 354 11.74 12.71 -1.16
CA ALA A 354 12.25 11.69 -2.07
C ALA A 354 11.27 11.37 -3.20
N VAL A 355 9.98 11.26 -2.89
CA VAL A 355 8.92 11.05 -3.90
C VAL A 355 8.83 12.23 -4.86
N ALA A 356 8.90 13.47 -4.33
CA ALA A 356 8.90 14.67 -5.17
C ALA A 356 10.12 14.70 -6.11
N THR A 357 11.30 14.31 -5.61
CA THR A 357 12.52 14.18 -6.43
C THR A 357 12.36 13.17 -7.56
N LEU A 358 11.80 11.98 -7.28
CA LEU A 358 11.52 10.98 -8.32
C LEU A 358 10.56 11.49 -9.39
N GLN A 359 9.48 12.16 -8.99
CA GLN A 359 8.54 12.75 -9.94
C GLN A 359 9.20 13.82 -10.81
N GLY A 360 10.11 14.62 -10.24
CA GLY A 360 10.90 15.61 -10.98
C GLY A 360 11.87 14.98 -12.00
N LEU A 361 12.37 13.77 -11.74
CA LEU A 361 13.23 13.05 -12.69
C LEU A 361 12.47 12.55 -13.92
N TYR A 362 11.14 12.44 -13.87
CA TYR A 362 10.36 11.90 -14.98
C TYR A 362 10.48 12.70 -16.29
N PRO A 363 10.14 14.01 -16.35
CA PRO A 363 10.30 14.79 -17.58
C PRO A 363 11.77 14.92 -18.02
N VAL A 364 12.71 14.93 -17.07
CA VAL A 364 14.15 14.99 -17.35
C VAL A 364 14.64 13.69 -18.01
N GLY A 365 14.17 12.53 -17.54
CA GLY A 365 14.49 11.23 -18.13
C GLY A 365 13.96 11.10 -19.56
N ILE A 366 12.71 11.51 -19.80
CA ILE A 366 12.13 11.52 -21.16
C ILE A 366 12.95 12.41 -22.09
N ALA A 367 13.29 13.63 -21.64
CA ALA A 367 14.13 14.56 -22.38
C ALA A 367 15.52 13.98 -22.70
N ALA A 368 16.15 13.32 -21.74
CA ALA A 368 17.44 12.66 -21.96
C ALA A 368 17.33 11.54 -23.00
N GLY A 369 16.30 10.70 -22.93
CA GLY A 369 16.04 9.67 -23.94
C GLY A 369 15.78 10.25 -25.34
N ALA A 370 15.04 11.35 -25.41
CA ALA A 370 14.74 12.06 -26.65
C ALA A 370 15.97 12.69 -27.32
N ILE A 371 17.02 13.00 -26.54
CA ILE A 371 18.33 13.45 -27.04
C ILE A 371 19.20 12.26 -27.45
N ILE A 372 19.23 11.21 -26.62
CA ILE A 372 20.05 10.01 -26.86
C ILE A 372 19.62 9.29 -28.14
N ALA A 373 18.31 9.14 -28.36
CA ALA A 373 17.78 8.37 -29.48
C ALA A 373 18.28 8.84 -30.86
N PRO A 374 18.11 10.10 -31.28
CA PRO A 374 18.59 10.54 -32.60
C PRO A 374 20.12 10.51 -32.73
N LEU A 375 20.86 10.73 -31.63
CA LEU A 375 22.32 10.63 -31.62
C LEU A 375 22.84 9.21 -31.85
N LEU A 376 22.03 8.19 -31.52
CA LEU A 376 22.35 6.78 -31.78
C LEU A 376 21.76 6.29 -33.11
N ILE A 377 20.52 6.68 -33.43
CA ILE A 377 19.83 6.25 -34.65
C ILE A 377 20.56 6.75 -35.90
N GLY A 378 21.06 7.98 -35.89
CA GLY A 378 21.81 8.55 -37.02
C GLY A 378 23.01 7.70 -37.44
N PRO A 379 23.99 7.43 -36.56
CA PRO A 379 25.18 6.66 -36.90
C PRO A 379 25.00 5.13 -36.92
N PHE A 380 24.12 4.57 -36.07
CA PHE A 380 24.03 3.11 -35.88
C PHE A 380 22.74 2.48 -36.43
N GLY A 381 21.75 3.29 -36.78
CA GLY A 381 20.42 2.82 -37.16
C GLY A 381 19.56 2.36 -35.98
N VAL A 382 18.28 2.09 -36.27
CA VAL A 382 17.28 1.71 -35.26
C VAL A 382 17.61 0.38 -34.56
N PRO A 383 17.95 -0.73 -35.28
CA PRO A 383 18.21 -2.01 -34.62
C PRO A 383 19.35 -1.95 -33.60
N ALA A 384 20.48 -1.34 -33.97
CA ALA A 384 21.62 -1.21 -33.09
C ALA A 384 21.33 -0.26 -31.93
N THR A 385 20.60 0.84 -32.15
CA THR A 385 20.19 1.75 -31.08
C THR A 385 19.37 1.04 -30.01
N LEU A 386 18.35 0.28 -30.42
CA LEU A 386 17.50 -0.46 -29.49
C LEU A 386 18.29 -1.56 -28.75
N GLY A 387 19.21 -2.23 -29.44
CA GLY A 387 20.13 -3.19 -28.82
C GLY A 387 21.09 -2.56 -27.80
N ILE A 388 21.70 -1.42 -28.12
CA ILE A 388 22.61 -0.69 -27.22
C ILE A 388 21.88 -0.20 -25.98
N VAL A 389 20.73 0.46 -26.16
CA VAL A 389 19.94 1.01 -25.07
C VAL A 389 19.35 -0.11 -24.20
N GLY A 390 18.81 -1.16 -24.81
CA GLY A 390 18.33 -2.35 -24.10
C GLY A 390 19.45 -3.05 -23.33
N GLY A 391 20.59 -3.29 -23.97
CA GLY A 391 21.76 -3.90 -23.34
C GLY A 391 22.30 -3.07 -22.16
N ALA A 392 22.38 -1.75 -22.31
CA ALA A 392 22.76 -0.84 -21.23
C ALA A 392 21.76 -0.88 -20.06
N ALA A 393 20.45 -0.83 -20.34
CA ALA A 393 19.41 -0.94 -19.31
C ALA A 393 19.49 -2.28 -18.56
N GLY A 394 19.71 -3.37 -19.28
CA GLY A 394 19.90 -4.71 -18.70
C GLY A 394 21.14 -4.80 -17.82
N LEU A 395 22.29 -4.29 -18.31
CA LEU A 395 23.54 -4.27 -17.56
C LEU A 395 23.41 -3.43 -16.28
N ILE A 396 22.83 -2.23 -16.37
CA ILE A 396 22.61 -1.38 -15.18
C ILE A 396 21.68 -2.09 -14.18
N SER A 397 20.68 -2.82 -14.65
CA SER A 397 19.78 -3.62 -13.80
C SER A 397 20.54 -4.72 -13.05
N LEU A 398 21.43 -5.45 -13.74
CA LEU A 398 22.28 -6.47 -13.12
C LEU A 398 23.27 -5.86 -12.11
N LEU A 399 23.88 -4.72 -12.43
CA LEU A 399 24.83 -4.03 -11.55
C LEU A 399 24.14 -3.40 -10.33
N ALA A 400 22.85 -3.06 -10.44
CA ALA A 400 22.04 -2.55 -9.33
C ALA A 400 21.59 -3.66 -8.36
N TRP A 401 21.51 -4.92 -8.82
CA TRP A 401 20.97 -6.05 -8.06
C TRP A 401 21.58 -6.24 -6.66
N PRO A 402 22.91 -6.21 -6.46
CA PRO A 402 23.49 -6.38 -5.12
C PRO A 402 23.08 -5.28 -4.14
N ARG A 403 22.82 -4.06 -4.63
CA ARG A 403 22.35 -2.93 -3.81
C ARG A 403 20.85 -3.00 -3.54
N LEU A 404 20.08 -3.59 -4.47
CA LEU A 404 18.63 -3.68 -4.39
C LEU A 404 18.14 -4.90 -3.59
N ARG A 405 18.85 -6.03 -3.62
CA ARG A 405 18.40 -7.28 -2.97
C ARG A 405 18.18 -7.14 -1.47
N HIS A 406 18.95 -6.27 -0.81
CA HIS A 406 18.83 -5.98 0.61
C HIS A 406 17.69 -4.98 0.92
N ALA A 407 17.00 -4.44 -0.10
CA ALA A 407 15.86 -3.53 0.09
C ALA A 407 14.62 -4.24 0.66
N ASP A 408 14.51 -5.55 0.43
CA ASP A 408 13.41 -6.37 0.93
C ASP A 408 13.73 -7.03 2.29
N GLU A 409 14.99 -6.93 2.75
CA GLU A 409 15.40 -7.43 4.07
C GLU A 409 14.84 -6.53 5.19
N LEU A 410 14.51 -7.13 6.32
CA LEU A 410 14.15 -6.37 7.53
C LEU A 410 15.42 -5.69 8.04
N SER A 411 15.32 -4.41 8.40
CA SER A 411 16.37 -3.76 9.18
C SER A 411 16.58 -4.47 10.52
N SER A 412 17.73 -4.29 11.15
CA SER A 412 18.01 -4.89 12.46
C SER A 412 16.97 -4.51 13.52
N ASP A 413 16.48 -3.27 13.48
CA ASP A 413 15.41 -2.77 14.35
C ASP A 413 14.06 -3.46 14.05
N GLU A 414 13.67 -3.57 12.77
CA GLU A 414 12.46 -4.30 12.37
C GLU A 414 12.53 -5.80 12.72
N ALA A 415 13.71 -6.42 12.60
CA ALA A 415 13.94 -7.81 13.00
C ALA A 415 13.82 -7.98 14.52
N ALA A 416 14.34 -7.05 15.31
CA ALA A 416 14.17 -7.05 16.77
C ALA A 416 12.70 -6.89 17.16
N LYS A 417 11.97 -5.95 16.54
CA LYS A 417 10.52 -5.77 16.72
C LYS A 417 9.74 -7.02 16.36
N LEU A 418 10.08 -7.65 15.24
CA LEU A 418 9.45 -8.89 14.80
C LEU A 418 9.66 -10.02 15.81
N GLY A 419 10.81 -10.08 16.47
CA GLY A 419 11.08 -11.02 17.55
C GLY A 419 10.06 -10.88 18.70
N VAL A 420 9.82 -9.65 19.16
CA VAL A 420 8.84 -9.35 20.23
C VAL A 420 7.41 -9.67 19.77
N ILE A 421 7.04 -9.28 18.56
CA ILE A 421 5.72 -9.55 17.98
C ILE A 421 5.46 -11.06 17.87
N ARG A 422 6.46 -11.85 17.46
CA ARG A 422 6.36 -13.32 17.40
C ARG A 422 6.26 -13.97 18.78
N ALA A 423 6.86 -13.38 19.80
CA ALA A 423 6.77 -13.84 21.17
C ALA A 423 5.40 -13.53 21.83
N THR A 424 4.60 -12.64 21.22
CA THR A 424 3.28 -12.26 21.73
C THR A 424 2.25 -13.34 21.36
N THR A 425 1.84 -14.16 22.34
CA THR A 425 1.03 -15.38 22.14
C THR A 425 -0.30 -15.14 21.43
N MET A 426 -0.98 -14.03 21.72
CA MET A 426 -2.26 -13.67 21.07
C MET A 426 -2.13 -13.38 19.56
N LEU A 427 -0.94 -13.03 19.07
CA LEU A 427 -0.67 -12.78 17.64
C LEU A 427 -0.12 -14.01 16.91
N ALA A 428 0.20 -15.10 17.62
CA ALA A 428 0.75 -16.32 17.03
C ALA A 428 -0.05 -16.90 15.85
N PRO A 429 -1.40 -16.80 15.79
CA PRO A 429 -2.15 -17.27 14.63
C PRO A 429 -1.87 -16.47 13.35
N LEU A 430 -1.35 -15.25 13.43
CA LEU A 430 -1.21 -14.40 12.25
C LEU A 430 -0.12 -14.93 11.30
N PRO A 431 -0.34 -14.82 9.98
CA PRO A 431 0.66 -15.18 8.98
C PRO A 431 1.97 -14.39 9.16
N ALA A 432 3.10 -14.99 8.78
CA ALA A 432 4.42 -14.35 8.86
C ALA A 432 4.48 -12.99 8.13
N LEU A 433 3.71 -12.80 7.06
CA LEU A 433 3.60 -11.52 6.36
C LEU A 433 2.91 -10.45 7.21
N ALA A 434 1.83 -10.79 7.92
CA ALA A 434 1.10 -9.87 8.78
C ALA A 434 1.94 -9.45 9.99
N LEU A 435 2.65 -10.40 10.61
CA LEU A 435 3.59 -10.11 11.70
C LEU A 435 4.72 -9.19 11.27
N GLU A 436 5.24 -9.35 10.05
CA GLU A 436 6.25 -8.44 9.51
C GLU A 436 5.70 -7.06 9.16
N GLN A 437 4.47 -6.97 8.65
CA GLN A 437 3.82 -5.68 8.42
C GLN A 437 3.65 -4.93 9.74
N LEU A 438 3.22 -5.62 10.80
CA LEU A 438 3.18 -5.08 12.16
C LEU A 438 4.56 -4.63 12.62
N ALA A 439 5.61 -5.42 12.40
CA ALA A 439 6.97 -5.05 12.80
C ALA A 439 7.50 -3.79 12.09
N ARG A 440 7.15 -3.61 10.81
CA ARG A 440 7.49 -2.39 10.03
C ARG A 440 6.71 -1.17 10.49
N ALA A 441 5.44 -1.35 10.87
CA ALA A 441 4.58 -0.28 11.36
C ALA A 441 4.86 0.08 12.83
N ALA A 442 5.45 -0.84 13.60
CA ALA A 442 5.63 -0.67 15.03
C ALA A 442 6.73 0.34 15.38
N THR A 443 6.50 1.06 16.47
CA THR A 443 7.47 2.00 17.06
C THR A 443 7.96 1.45 18.39
N ARG A 444 9.26 1.54 18.66
CA ARG A 444 9.84 1.18 19.95
C ARG A 444 9.74 2.36 20.91
N LEU A 445 9.31 2.11 22.14
CA LEU A 445 9.14 3.12 23.19
C LEU A 445 9.86 2.63 24.44
N THR A 446 10.66 3.50 25.06
CA THR A 446 11.27 3.24 26.36
C THR A 446 10.64 4.18 27.37
N LEU A 447 10.06 3.63 28.44
CA LEU A 447 9.35 4.38 29.47
C LEU A 447 9.96 4.07 30.84
N PRO A 448 10.19 5.09 31.69
CA PRO A 448 10.76 4.86 33.03
C PRO A 448 9.73 4.23 33.98
N ALA A 449 10.22 3.58 35.02
CA ALA A 449 9.41 3.08 36.13
C ALA A 449 8.51 4.18 36.74
N GLY A 450 7.29 3.80 37.14
CA GLY A 450 6.27 4.69 37.71
C GLY A 450 5.41 5.42 36.66
N CYS A 451 5.74 5.33 35.36
CA CYS A 451 4.97 5.98 34.30
C CYS A 451 3.65 5.24 34.02
N GLU A 452 2.52 5.95 33.97
CA GLU A 452 1.27 5.41 33.44
C GLU A 452 1.33 5.39 31.90
N VAL A 453 1.33 4.18 31.33
CA VAL A 453 1.42 3.99 29.88
C VAL A 453 0.06 4.22 29.21
N ILE A 454 -1.00 3.71 29.84
CA ILE A 454 -2.40 3.97 29.48
C ILE A 454 -3.21 4.17 30.76
N ARG A 455 -4.27 4.96 30.68
CA ARG A 455 -5.17 5.23 31.80
C ARG A 455 -6.59 4.80 31.47
N GLN A 456 -7.27 4.17 32.44
CA GLN A 456 -8.66 3.76 32.32
C GLN A 456 -9.55 4.97 31.96
N GLY A 457 -10.45 4.77 31.00
CA GLY A 457 -11.38 5.81 30.52
C GLY A 457 -10.85 6.65 29.35
N ASP A 458 -9.56 6.60 29.05
CA ASP A 458 -9.01 7.31 27.89
C ASP A 458 -9.39 6.64 26.57
N ARG A 459 -9.34 7.38 25.46
CA ARG A 459 -9.54 6.78 24.13
C ARG A 459 -8.30 5.96 23.73
N GLY A 460 -8.50 4.71 23.33
CA GLY A 460 -7.41 3.86 22.85
C GLY A 460 -7.03 4.12 21.39
N ASP A 461 -5.75 4.39 21.14
CA ASP A 461 -5.17 4.67 19.82
C ASP A 461 -4.02 3.71 19.44
N ARG A 462 -3.43 3.01 20.42
CA ARG A 462 -2.31 2.08 20.24
C ARG A 462 -2.46 0.77 21.02
N PHE A 463 -1.83 -0.27 20.48
CA PHE A 463 -1.61 -1.57 21.10
C PHE A 463 -0.14 -1.69 21.49
N TYR A 464 0.15 -2.27 22.65
CA TYR A 464 1.50 -2.33 23.23
C TYR A 464 1.91 -3.78 23.52
N MET A 465 3.16 -4.12 23.18
CA MET A 465 3.79 -5.40 23.50
C MET A 465 5.05 -5.13 24.32
N ILE A 466 5.27 -5.92 25.38
CA ILE A 466 6.40 -5.74 26.30
C ILE A 466 7.59 -6.54 25.78
N ALA A 467 8.65 -5.82 25.39
CA ALA A 467 9.94 -6.40 25.01
C ALA A 467 10.81 -6.66 26.25
N ALA A 468 10.82 -5.72 27.21
CA ALA A 468 11.53 -5.85 28.48
C ALA A 468 10.83 -5.02 29.58
N GLY A 469 11.06 -5.39 30.84
CA GLY A 469 10.48 -4.76 32.02
C GLY A 469 9.13 -5.36 32.45
N VAL A 470 8.54 -4.78 33.49
CA VAL A 470 7.30 -5.26 34.12
C VAL A 470 6.31 -4.12 34.27
N ALA A 471 5.04 -4.38 33.97
CA ALA A 471 3.93 -3.44 34.09
C ALA A 471 2.83 -4.00 35.00
N ASP A 472 2.22 -3.15 35.82
CA ASP A 472 1.03 -3.50 36.61
C ASP A 472 -0.23 -2.98 35.92
N VAL A 473 -1.28 -3.80 35.92
CA VAL A 473 -2.61 -3.48 35.39
C VAL A 473 -3.56 -3.26 36.56
N ALA A 474 -4.31 -2.16 36.54
CA ALA A 474 -5.31 -1.83 37.54
C ALA A 474 -6.66 -1.45 36.92
N VAL A 475 -7.74 -1.91 37.53
CA VAL A 475 -9.13 -1.55 37.19
C VAL A 475 -9.77 -0.94 38.43
N ASP A 476 -10.36 0.25 38.27
CA ASP A 476 -10.95 1.03 39.37
C ASP A 476 -10.00 1.21 40.57
N GLY A 477 -8.70 1.38 40.26
CA GLY A 477 -7.63 1.56 41.24
C GLY A 477 -7.18 0.29 41.97
N ARG A 478 -7.77 -0.88 41.67
CA ARG A 478 -7.32 -2.17 42.21
C ARG A 478 -6.42 -2.88 41.19
N ARG A 479 -5.24 -3.34 41.61
CA ARG A 479 -4.35 -4.12 40.76
C ARG A 479 -5.01 -5.46 40.43
N THR A 480 -5.15 -5.77 39.15
CA THR A 480 -5.79 -6.99 38.65
C THR A 480 -4.78 -7.96 38.04
N ALA A 481 -3.70 -7.46 37.43
CA ALA A 481 -2.67 -8.30 36.82
C ALA A 481 -1.28 -7.62 36.82
N THR A 482 -0.25 -8.42 36.58
CA THR A 482 1.11 -7.96 36.30
C THR A 482 1.59 -8.61 35.00
N LEU A 483 2.12 -7.80 34.08
CA LEU A 483 2.54 -8.20 32.74
C LEU A 483 4.06 -8.05 32.60
N GLY A 484 4.71 -9.07 32.03
CA GLY A 484 6.15 -9.08 31.75
C GLY A 484 6.45 -9.25 30.25
N PRO A 485 7.72 -9.54 29.89
CA PRO A 485 8.13 -9.76 28.50
C PRO A 485 7.29 -10.83 27.80
N GLY A 486 6.87 -10.55 26.56
CA GLY A 486 5.93 -11.38 25.80
C GLY A 486 4.45 -11.10 26.11
N GLY A 487 4.17 -10.37 27.19
CA GLY A 487 2.85 -9.83 27.49
C GLY A 487 2.51 -8.61 26.63
N SER A 488 1.23 -8.28 26.57
CA SER A 488 0.70 -7.16 25.79
C SER A 488 -0.55 -6.57 26.42
N PHE A 489 -0.89 -5.33 26.04
CA PHE A 489 -2.08 -4.64 26.56
C PHE A 489 -2.60 -3.57 25.59
N GLY A 490 -3.86 -3.18 25.81
CA GLY A 490 -4.53 -2.08 25.11
C GLY A 490 -5.35 -2.52 23.90
N GLU A 491 -5.49 -3.81 23.66
CA GLU A 491 -6.24 -4.40 22.56
C GLU A 491 -7.75 -4.12 22.60
N ILE A 492 -8.37 -4.19 23.79
CA ILE A 492 -9.82 -4.09 23.96
C ILE A 492 -10.36 -2.78 23.37
N ALA A 493 -9.72 -1.66 23.72
CA ALA A 493 -10.12 -0.34 23.21
C ALA A 493 -9.99 -0.21 21.69
N LEU A 494 -9.12 -1.01 21.06
CA LEU A 494 -8.94 -1.01 19.61
C LEU A 494 -9.95 -1.91 18.89
N LEU A 495 -10.23 -3.08 19.46
CA LEU A 495 -11.13 -4.07 18.87
C LEU A 495 -12.60 -3.64 18.99
N ASP A 496 -13.00 -3.21 20.19
CA ASP A 496 -14.40 -2.93 20.50
C ASP A 496 -14.77 -1.45 20.36
N ASP A 497 -13.79 -0.59 20.00
CA ASP A 497 -13.94 0.87 19.93
C ASP A 497 -14.50 1.51 21.22
N VAL A 498 -14.13 0.92 22.37
CA VAL A 498 -14.46 1.42 23.71
C VAL A 498 -13.30 2.20 24.33
N PRO A 499 -13.54 3.03 25.38
CA PRO A 499 -12.46 3.58 26.19
C PRO A 499 -11.58 2.50 26.82
N ARG A 500 -10.36 2.86 27.24
CA ARG A 500 -9.43 1.95 27.95
C ARG A 500 -10.13 1.35 29.17
N SER A 501 -10.12 0.02 29.26
CA SER A 501 -10.74 -0.74 30.35
C SER A 501 -9.92 -0.77 31.64
N SER A 502 -8.63 -0.46 31.56
CA SER A 502 -7.70 -0.50 32.69
C SER A 502 -6.61 0.59 32.57
N THR A 503 -6.02 0.92 33.72
CA THR A 503 -4.77 1.70 33.81
C THR A 503 -3.60 0.73 33.83
N VAL A 504 -2.54 1.00 33.07
CA VAL A 504 -1.32 0.21 33.06
C VAL A 504 -0.15 1.10 33.44
N THR A 505 0.56 0.74 34.49
CA THR A 505 1.66 1.50 35.07
C THR A 505 2.95 0.70 35.00
N ALA A 506 4.03 1.34 34.56
CA ALA A 506 5.37 0.77 34.54
C ALA A 506 5.82 0.49 35.98
N ARG A 507 6.04 -0.78 36.33
CA ARG A 507 6.63 -1.16 37.62
C ARG A 507 8.15 -1.02 37.59
N GLU A 508 8.73 -1.35 36.45
CA GLU A 508 10.14 -1.19 36.10
C GLU A 508 10.25 -0.36 34.82
N ASP A 509 11.47 -0.01 34.41
CA ASP A 509 11.69 0.59 33.09
C ASP A 509 11.18 -0.36 32.00
N LEU A 510 10.25 0.12 31.18
CA LEU A 510 9.61 -0.65 30.12
C LEU A 510 10.26 -0.36 28.78
N ASP A 511 10.51 -1.43 28.03
CA ASP A 511 10.78 -1.39 26.60
C ASP A 511 9.59 -2.00 25.87
N LEU A 512 8.91 -1.18 25.06
CA LEU A 512 7.63 -1.51 24.43
C LEU A 512 7.73 -1.43 22.92
N ILE A 513 7.04 -2.35 22.25
CA ILE A 513 6.72 -2.24 20.83
C ILE A 513 5.27 -1.80 20.70
N ALA A 514 5.03 -0.64 20.12
CA ALA A 514 3.70 -0.03 19.99
C ALA A 514 3.23 0.03 18.53
N VAL A 515 1.99 -0.36 18.28
CA VAL A 515 1.35 -0.34 16.95
C VAL A 515 0.12 0.56 16.98
N GLU A 516 -0.04 1.42 15.97
CA GLU A 516 -1.21 2.28 15.83
C GLU A 516 -2.47 1.50 15.45
N ARG A 517 -3.64 1.98 15.88
CA ARG A 517 -4.95 1.34 15.66
C ARG A 517 -5.19 0.89 14.22
N ALA A 518 -4.91 1.75 13.25
CA ALA A 518 -5.19 1.45 11.84
C ALA A 518 -4.39 0.24 11.34
N GLU A 519 -3.09 0.21 11.68
CA GLU A 519 -2.17 -0.87 11.30
C GLU A 519 -2.50 -2.17 12.04
N PHE A 520 -2.82 -2.04 13.32
CA PHE A 520 -3.24 -3.16 14.16
C PHE A 520 -4.53 -3.83 13.61
N LEU A 521 -5.58 -3.05 13.33
CA LEU A 521 -6.82 -3.58 12.78
C LEU A 521 -6.66 -4.10 11.35
N SER A 522 -5.81 -3.47 10.53
CA SER A 522 -5.52 -3.92 9.17
C SER A 522 -4.86 -5.31 9.17
N ALA A 523 -3.94 -5.57 10.10
CA ALA A 523 -3.31 -6.89 10.24
C ALA A 523 -4.30 -8.00 10.64
N LEU A 524 -5.40 -7.63 11.30
CA LEU A 524 -6.46 -8.55 11.74
C LEU A 524 -7.63 -8.70 10.76
N SER A 525 -7.68 -7.90 9.70
CA SER A 525 -8.83 -7.83 8.80
C SER A 525 -8.79 -8.88 7.68
N ASP A 526 -9.99 -9.36 7.28
CA ASP A 526 -10.22 -10.40 6.27
C ASP A 526 -9.68 -10.07 4.86
N ASP A 527 -9.56 -8.77 4.53
CA ASP A 527 -9.11 -8.29 3.22
C ASP A 527 -7.58 -8.36 3.00
N SER A 528 -6.81 -8.65 4.05
CA SER A 528 -5.40 -8.99 3.87
C SER A 528 -5.32 -10.36 3.21
N ALA A 529 -4.54 -10.50 2.13
CA ALA A 529 -4.41 -11.73 1.31
C ALA A 529 -3.92 -12.99 2.07
N SER A 530 -3.95 -13.01 3.40
CA SER A 530 -3.43 -14.07 4.25
C SER A 530 -4.21 -14.26 5.57
N GLY A 531 -5.18 -13.41 5.94
CA GLY A 531 -5.60 -13.28 7.35
C GLY A 531 -6.91 -13.91 7.81
N GLY A 532 -7.96 -14.02 6.97
CA GLY A 532 -9.34 -13.99 7.51
C GLY A 532 -9.68 -14.94 8.66
N ARG A 533 -9.44 -16.24 8.51
CA ARG A 533 -9.75 -17.23 9.57
C ARG A 533 -8.87 -17.08 10.81
N LEU A 534 -7.60 -16.70 10.63
CA LEU A 534 -6.60 -16.59 11.69
C LEU A 534 -6.70 -15.23 12.43
N GLY A 535 -7.08 -14.18 11.72
CA GLY A 535 -7.42 -12.87 12.28
C GLY A 535 -8.68 -12.93 13.12
N GLN A 536 -9.67 -13.74 12.74
CA GLN A 536 -10.85 -14.01 13.55
C GLN A 536 -10.49 -14.78 14.84
N ILE A 537 -9.62 -15.80 14.77
CA ILE A 537 -9.11 -16.51 15.95
C ILE A 537 -8.35 -15.56 16.89
N ALA A 538 -7.48 -14.70 16.34
CA ALA A 538 -6.78 -13.69 17.13
C ALA A 538 -7.76 -12.71 17.79
N ARG A 539 -8.75 -12.19 17.06
CA ARG A 539 -9.80 -11.32 17.61
C ARG A 539 -10.59 -11.98 18.73
N THR A 540 -11.01 -13.23 18.57
CA THR A 540 -11.76 -13.94 19.60
C THR A 540 -10.91 -14.16 20.85
N ARG A 541 -9.63 -14.53 20.70
CA ARG A 541 -8.68 -14.65 21.83
C ARG A 541 -8.50 -13.34 22.60
N MET A 542 -8.62 -12.21 21.92
CA MET A 542 -8.41 -10.87 22.48
C MET A 542 -9.68 -10.25 23.09
N ALA A 543 -10.87 -10.71 22.67
CA ALA A 543 -12.16 -10.23 23.18
C ALA A 543 -12.60 -10.93 24.48
N THR A 544 -11.98 -12.06 24.82
CA THR A 544 -12.32 -12.85 26.02
C THR A 544 -11.38 -12.50 27.17
N LEU A 545 -11.88 -11.79 28.18
CA LEU A 545 -11.19 -11.59 29.47
C LEU A 545 -10.86 -12.96 30.09
N PRO A 546 -9.68 -13.17 30.71
CA PRO A 546 -9.42 -14.39 31.46
C PRO A 546 -10.44 -14.53 32.60
N VAL A 547 -11.29 -15.55 32.53
CA VAL A 547 -12.31 -15.88 33.56
C VAL A 547 -11.68 -16.18 34.94
N ALA A 548 -10.35 -16.37 34.98
CA ALA A 548 -9.55 -16.62 36.18
C ALA A 548 -9.62 -15.51 37.25
N GLU A 549 -10.13 -14.30 36.95
CA GLU A 549 -10.27 -13.21 37.94
C GLU A 549 -11.37 -13.42 39.01
N ARG A 550 -12.06 -14.57 39.04
CA ARG A 550 -13.12 -14.88 40.04
C ARG A 550 -12.83 -16.10 40.92
N LEU A 551 -11.67 -16.73 40.75
CA LEU A 551 -11.28 -17.91 41.49
C LEU A 551 -10.15 -17.57 42.45
N VAL A 552 -10.29 -17.96 43.72
CA VAL A 552 -9.24 -17.76 44.72
C VAL A 552 -8.31 -18.98 44.67
N GLU A 553 -7.04 -18.76 44.35
CA GLU A 553 -6.03 -19.81 44.40
C GLU A 553 -5.63 -20.11 45.86
N LEU A 554 -5.73 -21.38 46.24
CA LEU A 554 -5.30 -21.89 47.54
C LEU A 554 -3.91 -22.50 47.43
N ASN A 555 -3.16 -22.48 48.53
CA ASN A 555 -1.89 -23.21 48.60
C ASN A 555 -2.17 -24.72 48.51
N ARG A 556 -1.70 -25.32 47.41
CA ARG A 556 -1.95 -26.72 47.09
C ARG A 556 -1.31 -27.68 48.09
N ASP A 557 -0.08 -27.42 48.53
CA ASP A 557 0.66 -28.35 49.40
C ASP A 557 -0.04 -28.55 50.75
N THR A 558 -0.85 -27.57 51.16
CA THR A 558 -1.71 -27.65 52.34
C THR A 558 -3.10 -28.26 52.09
N THR A 559 -3.54 -28.38 50.84
CA THR A 559 -4.91 -28.80 50.49
C THR A 559 -5.00 -30.15 49.77
N LEU A 560 -4.00 -30.55 48.99
CA LEU A 560 -4.04 -31.79 48.21
C LEU A 560 -2.64 -32.36 47.93
N SER A 561 -2.38 -33.59 48.37
CA SER A 561 -1.10 -34.28 48.07
C SER A 561 -0.95 -34.60 46.58
N SER A 562 0.28 -34.62 46.05
CA SER A 562 0.52 -35.01 44.64
C SER A 562 0.02 -36.41 44.30
N ARG A 563 0.02 -37.34 45.26
CA ARG A 563 -0.56 -38.68 45.06
C ARG A 563 -2.07 -38.61 44.83
N ALA A 564 -2.79 -37.83 45.63
CA ALA A 564 -4.22 -37.62 45.48
C ALA A 564 -4.56 -36.88 44.18
N ALA A 565 -3.73 -35.90 43.76
CA ALA A 565 -3.87 -35.23 42.47
C ALA A 565 -3.74 -36.22 41.30
N CYS A 566 -2.75 -37.13 41.34
CA CYS A 566 -2.62 -38.18 40.33
C CYS A 566 -3.85 -39.10 40.29
N GLU A 567 -4.36 -39.53 41.45
CA GLU A 567 -5.54 -40.41 41.54
C GLU A 567 -6.80 -39.75 40.95
N LEU A 568 -6.93 -38.43 41.05
CA LEU A 568 -8.04 -37.65 40.49
C LEU A 568 -7.90 -37.34 39.01
N LEU A 569 -6.67 -37.11 38.52
CA LEU A 569 -6.39 -36.83 37.13
C LEU A 569 -6.34 -38.10 36.27
N ALA A 570 -5.90 -39.23 36.81
CA ALA A 570 -5.78 -40.51 36.08
C ALA A 570 -7.06 -40.94 35.33
N PRO A 571 -8.27 -40.90 35.93
CA PRO A 571 -9.49 -41.34 35.24
C PRO A 571 -10.04 -40.31 34.23
N GLN A 572 -9.48 -39.10 34.17
CA GLN A 572 -10.05 -38.02 33.36
C GLN A 572 -9.80 -38.25 31.86
N PRO A 573 -10.77 -37.95 30.98
CA PRO A 573 -10.66 -38.27 29.55
C PRO A 573 -9.39 -37.79 28.85
N PRO A 574 -8.88 -36.56 29.07
CA PRO A 574 -7.65 -36.11 28.42
C PRO A 574 -6.38 -36.77 28.98
N MET A 575 -6.43 -37.35 30.18
CA MET A 575 -5.28 -37.86 30.93
C MET A 575 -5.26 -39.39 31.03
N ALA A 576 -6.36 -40.08 30.67
CA ALA A 576 -6.49 -41.53 30.75
C ALA A 576 -5.44 -42.31 29.94
N ALA A 577 -4.88 -41.69 28.89
CA ALA A 577 -3.85 -42.29 28.03
C ALA A 577 -2.41 -41.89 28.42
N MET A 578 -2.22 -41.04 29.44
CA MET A 578 -0.90 -40.56 29.85
C MET A 578 -0.13 -41.62 30.64
N ARG A 579 1.20 -41.62 30.52
CA ARG A 579 2.07 -42.48 31.35
C ARG A 579 2.09 -41.95 32.78
N ALA A 580 2.42 -42.83 33.73
CA ALA A 580 2.46 -42.49 35.15
C ALA A 580 3.40 -41.30 35.47
N GLU A 581 4.51 -41.17 34.74
CA GLU A 581 5.47 -40.07 34.93
C GLU A 581 4.94 -38.73 34.38
N GLU A 582 4.34 -38.75 33.18
CA GLU A 582 3.72 -37.58 32.56
C GLU A 582 2.56 -37.07 33.43
N LEU A 583 1.76 -38.00 33.98
CA LEU A 583 0.68 -37.69 34.89
C LEU A 583 1.19 -37.11 36.22
N ARG A 584 2.34 -37.57 36.71
CA ARG A 584 2.97 -37.04 37.93
C ARG A 584 3.47 -35.62 37.74
N GLN A 585 4.10 -35.34 36.61
CA GLN A 585 4.54 -33.99 36.23
C GLN A 585 3.36 -33.03 36.06
N LEU A 586 2.27 -33.52 35.44
CA LEU A 586 1.04 -32.76 35.31
C LEU A 586 0.39 -32.51 36.67
N ALA A 587 0.32 -33.54 37.51
CA ALA A 587 -0.16 -33.43 38.86
C ALA A 587 0.63 -32.38 39.60
N ASP A 588 1.97 -32.41 39.62
CA ASP A 588 2.84 -31.44 40.32
C ASP A 588 2.71 -29.99 39.85
N SER A 589 2.17 -29.73 38.66
CA SER A 589 1.90 -28.38 38.14
C SER A 589 0.45 -27.92 38.29
N ALA A 590 -0.45 -28.78 38.78
CA ALA A 590 -1.85 -28.44 39.01
C ALA A 590 -2.02 -27.43 40.17
N ARG A 591 -3.05 -26.58 40.06
CA ARG A 591 -3.42 -25.55 41.05
C ARG A 591 -4.75 -25.89 41.71
N VAL A 592 -4.95 -25.48 42.97
CA VAL A 592 -6.23 -25.65 43.67
C VAL A 592 -6.93 -24.29 43.73
N LEU A 593 -8.15 -24.23 43.18
CA LEU A 593 -8.92 -23.01 43.05
C LEU A 593 -10.27 -23.14 43.78
N VAL A 594 -10.78 -22.04 44.33
CA VAL A 594 -12.12 -21.98 44.94
C VAL A 594 -13.00 -21.02 44.17
N ALA A 595 -14.19 -21.51 43.79
CA ALA A 595 -15.28 -20.74 43.20
C ALA A 595 -16.36 -20.49 44.26
N ALA A 596 -16.76 -19.23 44.43
CA ALA A 596 -17.90 -18.87 45.27
C ALA A 596 -19.22 -19.37 44.64
N ASP A 597 -20.28 -19.46 45.46
CA ASP A 597 -21.61 -19.83 44.96
C ASP A 597 -22.07 -18.92 43.82
N GLY A 598 -22.57 -19.52 42.74
CA GLY A 598 -23.01 -18.81 41.55
C GLY A 598 -21.89 -18.26 40.66
N ALA A 599 -20.60 -18.46 40.99
CA ALA A 599 -19.49 -18.00 40.17
C ALA A 599 -19.44 -18.77 38.83
N VAL A 600 -19.25 -18.05 37.73
CA VAL A 600 -19.05 -18.64 36.40
C VAL A 600 -17.58 -19.06 36.29
N ILE A 601 -17.33 -20.37 36.18
CA ILE A 601 -15.98 -20.97 36.14
C ILE A 601 -15.45 -20.97 34.70
N ILE A 602 -16.28 -21.34 33.74
CA ILE A 602 -16.03 -21.16 32.29
C ILE A 602 -17.32 -20.66 31.64
N ARG A 603 -17.22 -19.91 30.54
CA ARG A 603 -18.38 -19.42 29.79
C ARG A 603 -18.33 -19.93 28.36
N GLU A 604 -19.49 -20.27 27.83
CA GLU A 604 -19.65 -20.64 26.42
C GLU A 604 -19.14 -19.53 25.51
N GLY A 605 -18.39 -19.91 24.46
CA GLY A 605 -17.78 -18.99 23.51
C GLY A 605 -16.42 -18.44 23.95
N ASP A 606 -16.05 -18.54 25.23
CA ASP A 606 -14.73 -18.10 25.68
C ASP A 606 -13.64 -19.05 25.17
N TYR A 607 -12.44 -18.53 24.86
CA TYR A 607 -11.28 -19.39 24.75
C TYR A 607 -10.69 -19.62 26.14
N GLY A 608 -10.43 -20.87 26.48
CA GLY A 608 -9.77 -21.22 27.73
C GLY A 608 -8.72 -22.30 27.53
N ASP A 609 -7.69 -22.24 28.33
CA ASP A 609 -6.53 -23.14 28.32
C ASP A 609 -6.45 -24.03 29.57
N THR A 610 -7.33 -23.86 30.54
CA THR A 610 -7.36 -24.69 31.76
C THR A 610 -8.38 -25.83 31.70
N TYR A 611 -8.02 -27.01 32.21
CA TYR A 611 -8.91 -28.12 32.52
C TYR A 611 -9.23 -28.09 34.01
N TYR A 612 -10.47 -28.37 34.37
CA TYR A 612 -10.89 -28.37 35.78
C TYR A 612 -11.43 -29.74 36.19
N VAL A 613 -11.13 -30.16 37.41
CA VAL A 613 -11.75 -31.31 38.10
C VAL A 613 -12.36 -30.81 39.41
N ILE A 614 -13.60 -31.18 39.71
CA ILE A 614 -14.24 -30.80 40.97
C ILE A 614 -13.67 -31.66 42.10
N LEU A 615 -13.06 -31.00 43.10
CA LEU A 615 -12.55 -31.63 44.31
C LEU A 615 -13.65 -31.74 45.38
N ASP A 616 -14.41 -30.66 45.57
CA ASP A 616 -15.49 -30.55 46.55
C ASP A 616 -16.52 -29.51 46.07
N GLY A 617 -17.78 -29.66 46.46
CA GLY A 617 -18.90 -28.86 45.94
C GLY A 617 -19.51 -29.41 44.65
N ALA A 618 -20.25 -28.57 43.91
CA ALA A 618 -20.95 -28.97 42.69
C ALA A 618 -20.97 -27.83 41.65
N ALA A 619 -21.19 -28.14 40.38
CA ALA A 619 -21.34 -27.13 39.33
C ALA A 619 -22.46 -27.50 38.35
N GLN A 620 -23.00 -26.52 37.65
CA GLN A 620 -24.04 -26.70 36.64
C GLN A 620 -23.53 -26.24 35.27
N VAL A 621 -23.76 -27.08 34.26
CA VAL A 621 -23.39 -26.83 32.86
C VAL A 621 -24.61 -26.32 32.10
N TYR A 622 -24.43 -25.24 31.35
CA TYR A 622 -25.44 -24.59 30.53
C TYR A 622 -24.95 -24.48 29.08
N GLU A 623 -25.82 -24.77 28.12
CA GLU A 623 -25.63 -24.47 26.70
C GLU A 623 -26.74 -23.49 26.29
N GLY A 624 -26.37 -22.26 25.96
CA GLY A 624 -27.30 -21.13 25.97
C GLY A 624 -27.95 -20.94 27.35
N ASP A 625 -29.29 -20.91 27.38
CA ASP A 625 -30.08 -20.80 28.61
C ASP A 625 -30.50 -22.17 29.19
N LEU A 626 -30.17 -23.28 28.52
CA LEU A 626 -30.60 -24.62 28.92
C LEU A 626 -29.57 -25.26 29.86
N MET A 627 -29.99 -25.65 31.06
CA MET A 627 -29.18 -26.45 31.97
C MET A 627 -29.09 -27.89 31.43
N ILE A 628 -27.87 -28.32 31.08
CA ILE A 628 -27.59 -29.62 30.46
C ILE A 628 -27.35 -30.69 31.51
N ARG A 629 -26.51 -30.39 32.51
CA ARG A 629 -26.20 -31.32 33.61
C ARG A 629 -25.63 -30.63 34.84
N GLU A 630 -25.73 -31.33 35.97
CA GLU A 630 -24.97 -31.05 37.18
C GLU A 630 -23.67 -31.88 37.17
N LEU A 631 -22.60 -31.32 37.71
CA LEU A 631 -21.28 -31.90 37.91
C LEU A 631 -21.01 -32.04 39.40
N ARG A 632 -20.41 -33.17 39.78
CA ARG A 632 -20.14 -33.57 41.17
C ARG A 632 -18.64 -33.78 41.40
N PRO A 633 -18.18 -33.94 42.65
CA PRO A 633 -16.78 -34.24 42.92
C PRO A 633 -16.28 -35.44 42.12
N GLY A 634 -15.13 -35.28 41.48
CA GLY A 634 -14.54 -36.23 40.53
C GLY A 634 -14.86 -35.96 39.05
N ASP A 635 -15.93 -35.22 38.75
CA ASP A 635 -16.23 -34.82 37.37
C ASP A 635 -15.24 -33.75 36.89
N GLY A 636 -14.77 -33.90 35.66
CA GLY A 636 -13.94 -32.91 34.97
C GLY A 636 -14.66 -32.22 33.82
N PHE A 637 -14.19 -31.02 33.46
CA PHE A 637 -14.75 -30.23 32.38
C PHE A 637 -13.71 -29.31 31.73
N GLY A 638 -13.97 -28.96 30.47
CA GLY A 638 -13.11 -28.10 29.67
C GLY A 638 -12.15 -28.82 28.72
N GLU A 639 -12.25 -30.15 28.59
CA GLU A 639 -11.41 -31.01 27.74
C GLU A 639 -11.28 -30.54 26.28
N LEU A 640 -12.40 -30.10 25.67
CA LEU A 640 -12.45 -29.77 24.25
C LEU A 640 -11.54 -28.60 23.90
N ALA A 641 -11.45 -27.62 24.80
CA ALA A 641 -10.61 -26.44 24.56
C ALA A 641 -9.12 -26.81 24.55
N ILE A 642 -8.69 -27.75 25.40
CA ILE A 642 -7.30 -28.20 25.47
C ILE A 642 -6.95 -29.17 24.35
N LEU A 643 -7.86 -30.08 24.01
CA LEU A 643 -7.60 -31.13 23.01
C LEU A 643 -7.76 -30.66 21.57
N ARG A 644 -8.67 -29.71 21.31
CA ARG A 644 -9.06 -29.32 19.94
C ARG A 644 -8.84 -27.84 19.61
N ASP A 645 -8.34 -27.04 20.56
CA ASP A 645 -8.15 -25.59 20.42
C ASP A 645 -9.40 -24.87 19.89
N VAL A 646 -10.57 -25.25 20.41
CA VAL A 646 -11.87 -24.65 20.10
C VAL A 646 -12.36 -23.79 21.28
N PRO A 647 -13.27 -22.82 21.05
CA PRO A 647 -13.95 -22.12 22.13
C PRO A 647 -14.66 -23.10 23.07
N ARG A 648 -14.87 -22.69 24.33
CA ARG A 648 -15.69 -23.43 25.29
C ARG A 648 -17.09 -23.61 24.70
N THR A 649 -17.58 -24.84 24.72
CA THR A 649 -18.88 -25.20 24.13
C THR A 649 -20.05 -25.02 25.10
N ALA A 650 -19.78 -24.69 26.35
CA ALA A 650 -20.80 -24.54 27.39
C ALA A 650 -20.30 -23.62 28.51
N THR A 651 -21.24 -23.01 29.23
CA THR A 651 -21.02 -22.25 30.45
C THR A 651 -21.09 -23.18 31.66
N VAL A 652 -20.16 -23.08 32.59
CA VAL A 652 -20.18 -23.84 33.86
C VAL A 652 -20.22 -22.86 35.02
N ARG A 653 -21.20 -23.01 35.91
CA ARG A 653 -21.41 -22.19 37.10
C ARG A 653 -21.32 -23.02 38.36
N ALA A 654 -20.60 -22.54 39.37
CA ALA A 654 -20.54 -23.16 40.68
C ALA A 654 -21.91 -23.17 41.38
N LEU A 655 -22.22 -24.28 42.04
CA LEU A 655 -23.40 -24.49 42.87
C LEU A 655 -22.90 -24.72 44.31
N GLY A 656 -22.97 -23.69 45.14
CA GLY A 656 -22.26 -23.62 46.41
C GLY A 656 -20.77 -23.32 46.26
N SER A 657 -20.07 -23.22 47.39
CA SER A 657 -18.60 -23.09 47.41
C SER A 657 -17.96 -24.33 46.80
N THR A 658 -17.28 -24.17 45.66
CA THR A 658 -16.76 -25.29 44.86
C THR A 658 -15.25 -25.22 44.75
N THR A 659 -14.57 -26.28 45.16
CA THR A 659 -13.11 -26.42 45.07
C THR A 659 -12.74 -27.20 43.82
N LEU A 660 -11.78 -26.70 43.05
CA LEU A 660 -11.40 -27.19 41.73
C LEU A 660 -9.89 -27.48 41.71
N LEU A 661 -9.52 -28.58 41.05
CA LEU A 661 -8.15 -28.81 40.58
C LEU A 661 -8.04 -28.28 39.15
N ALA A 662 -7.13 -27.35 38.92
CA ALA A 662 -6.93 -26.66 37.65
C ALA A 662 -5.59 -27.06 37.01
N VAL A 663 -5.63 -27.43 35.74
CA VAL A 663 -4.46 -27.83 34.96
C VAL A 663 -4.40 -27.06 33.66
N ASP A 664 -3.33 -26.32 33.42
CA ASP A 664 -3.19 -25.47 32.24
C ASP A 664 -2.66 -26.25 31.03
N ARG A 665 -3.06 -25.82 29.83
CA ARG A 665 -2.70 -26.45 28.54
C ARG A 665 -1.19 -26.56 28.36
N GLU A 666 -0.43 -25.56 28.78
CA GLU A 666 1.03 -25.59 28.68
C GLU A 666 1.64 -26.68 29.56
N ALA A 667 1.09 -26.92 30.75
CA ALA A 667 1.51 -28.02 31.62
C ALA A 667 1.16 -29.37 30.99
N PHE A 668 -0.03 -29.48 30.40
CA PHE A 668 -0.47 -30.67 29.66
C PHE A 668 0.42 -30.97 28.44
N GLN A 669 0.76 -29.96 27.64
CA GLN A 669 1.63 -30.10 26.47
C GLN A 669 3.07 -30.42 26.84
N ARG A 670 3.62 -29.81 27.91
CA ARG A 670 4.96 -30.12 28.41
C ARG A 670 5.06 -31.57 28.88
N ALA A 671 4.07 -32.05 29.64
CA ALA A 671 4.05 -33.43 30.10
C ALA A 671 3.97 -34.43 28.93
N GLY A 672 3.26 -34.09 27.84
CA GLY A 672 3.14 -34.94 26.65
C GLY A 672 4.32 -34.90 25.66
N GLN A 673 5.29 -33.98 25.82
CA GLN A 673 6.46 -33.84 24.94
C GLN A 673 7.71 -34.58 25.44
N THR A 674 7.69 -35.16 26.63
CA THR A 674 8.84 -35.82 27.27
C THR A 674 9.07 -37.26 26.79
N GLY A 675 8.61 -37.61 25.57
CA GLY A 675 8.66 -38.96 24.99
C GLY A 675 9.16 -38.97 23.55
#